data_AF-A0A7S8D6F7-F1
#
_entry.id   AF-A0A7S8D6F7-F1
#
_cell.length_a   1.000
_cell.length_b   1.000
_cell.length_c   1.000
_cell.angle_alpha   90.00
_cell.angle_beta   90.00
_cell.angle_gamma   90.00
#
_symmetry.space_group_name_H-M   'P 1'
#
loop_
_entity.id
_entity.type
_entity.pdbx_description
1 polymer ?
#
loop_
_entity_poly.entity_id
_entity_poly.type
_entity_poly.pdbx_seq_one_letter_code
_entity_poly.pdbx_strand_id
1 'polypeptide(L)'
;MAGFLIPPWYKSEKPGDLEINIVSIIFGCSLGATMFTAAMAVQQTCSAYRRGRHFSAYIIMCWLDWIGCNVMGTVTYCWLRGISPPSFWVFFFIIVAWSMQIQFTLQIIINRISLLLANKRNINRVKWGVAFIASLINISGFCIWIPARLQISPLYKDINIVWDRTEKAIFLIVDLALNVYFIYLVRSRLIKYGLTKYNKLFYFNVAMEVISVSLDIVLMGATFLPSPVVYVQFHQLVYLLKLYIEMNVASLLGHIVRDSQQQNARPSTNRFARNDLEHSSGARMTTSISSNHITHVRLADQSDDTIYMSRPRQEDGIVKKTETTVVFNRLYGYGPSTCTLRVRTVLEEKGLEYELITVDVFGGEHKTDEYAAKFHPFNKIPVLIDEEAGVRVFESHAIAHYLAAKYHGQGIELSPPETDLKAYAAFQQALSLESSYFDPNVSSIAVQEVFNPYKGLGPANKEIVNGNLKDLDAALIGYERILSKQKYLAGDNVTLADLFHLPYGQLTESLGLGELLPKYPAVEKWWNGLKERESWKKINVASVALGFSLGFGFLTVWEAMKQTRRNRSPLRSTYIYMIWGEIIANLGIGILGYLFLNGIIQPGVPIFFFILFFWVFEIQLLFQIIINRISIIAESRQTIWRLKWGTAFVTTLINIAVFCIFIPAHVDPPLETFVTINKYWDRTSKILICIIDAALNWYFLHIVKERLLKESHLTKYQPLVSFNSKLMVVSVAMDILLIGLMSLPNQTVFIQFHPVVYLVKLNIEMSMASMITHLAKKKMTDELYPSLSYSTTPKIHNSKNGTHDKTPGYGVSIEMTHKSKVGSTAKASFDDDSDVPETANGIHRRIDVKIETEPVQHERKGSKFGPVEVELPSPRSEGRPKRSRYEQIERGQGGA
;
A
#
# COMPACT_ATOMS: atom_id res chain seq x y z
N MET A 1 -18.48 14.44 25.20
CA MET A 1 -18.01 14.47 26.62
C MET A 1 -16.64 15.14 26.67
N ALA A 2 -16.41 16.08 27.59
CA ALA A 2 -15.07 16.65 27.76
C ALA A 2 -14.11 15.58 28.31
N GLY A 3 -12.97 15.38 27.66
CA GLY A 3 -11.94 14.47 28.15
C GLY A 3 -11.21 15.01 29.39
N PHE A 4 -10.38 14.15 29.97
CA PHE A 4 -9.67 14.40 31.23
C PHE A 4 -8.77 15.66 31.16
N LEU A 5 -8.84 16.51 32.20
CA LEU A 5 -8.06 17.76 32.38
C LEU A 5 -8.20 18.78 31.23
N ILE A 6 -9.43 19.00 30.76
CA ILE A 6 -9.73 20.09 29.83
C ILE A 6 -10.32 21.28 30.58
N PRO A 7 -9.84 22.52 30.34
CA PRO A 7 -10.43 23.69 30.96
C PRO A 7 -11.86 23.93 30.45
N PRO A 8 -12.75 24.48 31.29
CA PRO A 8 -14.18 24.64 30.96
C PRO A 8 -14.45 25.59 29.78
N TRP A 9 -13.47 26.43 29.41
CA TRP A 9 -13.55 27.35 28.26
C TRP A 9 -12.96 26.79 26.95
N TYR A 10 -12.56 25.51 26.92
CA TYR A 10 -12.00 24.89 25.73
C TYR A 10 -13.04 24.76 24.61
N LYS A 11 -12.74 25.31 23.43
CA LYS A 11 -13.54 25.16 22.22
C LYS A 11 -12.90 24.11 21.30
N SER A 12 -13.65 23.05 20.97
CA SER A 12 -13.18 22.00 20.06
C SER A 12 -13.04 22.54 18.63
N GLU A 13 -11.81 22.71 18.16
CA GLU A 13 -11.51 23.02 16.76
C GLU A 13 -11.66 21.72 15.93
N LYS A 14 -12.87 21.42 15.43
CA LYS A 14 -13.10 20.29 14.50
C LYS A 14 -12.70 20.72 13.08
N PRO A 15 -11.87 19.94 12.35
CA PRO A 15 -11.52 20.26 10.97
C PRO A 15 -12.75 20.15 10.06
N GLY A 16 -12.78 20.94 8.98
CA GLY A 16 -13.83 20.83 7.96
C GLY A 16 -13.74 19.53 7.15
N ASP A 17 -14.78 19.20 6.37
CA ASP A 17 -14.83 17.92 5.63
C ASP A 17 -13.65 17.74 4.64
N LEU A 18 -13.27 18.82 3.94
CA LEU A 18 -12.09 18.82 3.06
C LEU A 18 -10.80 18.54 3.84
N GLU A 19 -10.67 19.11 5.04
CA GLU A 19 -9.51 18.94 5.90
C GLU A 19 -9.44 17.50 6.44
N ILE A 20 -10.58 16.92 6.81
CA ILE A 20 -10.70 15.51 7.22
C ILE A 20 -10.32 14.58 6.08
N ASN A 21 -10.67 14.93 4.83
CA ASN A 21 -10.25 14.17 3.65
C ASN A 21 -8.72 14.21 3.47
N ILE A 22 -8.12 15.41 3.58
CA ILE A 22 -6.66 15.58 3.52
C ILE A 22 -5.96 14.76 4.61
N VAL A 23 -6.45 14.86 5.86
CA VAL A 23 -5.95 14.09 7.01
C VAL A 23 -6.04 12.59 6.75
N SER A 24 -7.15 12.12 6.18
CA SER A 24 -7.37 10.71 5.87
C SER A 24 -6.45 10.19 4.76
N ILE A 25 -6.22 10.99 3.71
CA ILE A 25 -5.27 10.67 2.64
C ILE A 25 -3.85 10.58 3.22
N ILE A 26 -3.43 11.55 4.02
CA ILE A 26 -2.07 11.57 4.60
C ILE A 26 -1.87 10.41 5.59
N PHE A 27 -2.88 10.12 6.40
CA PHE A 27 -2.85 8.96 7.29
C PHE A 27 -2.74 7.66 6.47
N GLY A 28 -3.53 7.51 5.40
CA GLY A 28 -3.40 6.40 4.46
C GLY A 28 -1.99 6.29 3.89
N CYS A 29 -1.44 7.39 3.36
CA CYS A 29 -0.06 7.44 2.83
C CYS A 29 0.95 6.96 3.88
N SER A 30 0.76 7.40 5.13
CA SER A 30 1.59 7.03 6.25
C SER A 30 1.54 5.54 6.55
N LEU A 31 0.36 4.91 6.51
CA LEU A 31 0.22 3.45 6.68
C LEU A 31 1.00 2.68 5.59
N GLY A 32 0.98 3.16 4.35
CA GLY A 32 1.80 2.61 3.28
C GLY A 32 3.30 2.71 3.60
N ALA A 33 3.78 3.89 4.02
CA ALA A 33 5.18 4.10 4.42
C ALA A 33 5.60 3.27 5.65
N THR A 34 4.69 3.07 6.61
CA THR A 34 4.89 2.25 7.82
C THR A 34 5.30 0.82 7.48
N MET A 35 4.65 0.20 6.48
CA MET A 35 4.94 -1.20 6.11
C MET A 35 6.36 -1.38 5.57
N PHE A 36 6.82 -0.45 4.72
CA PHE A 36 8.16 -0.54 4.13
C PHE A 36 9.27 -0.19 5.12
N THR A 37 9.06 0.84 5.94
CA THR A 37 9.99 1.20 7.01
C THR A 37 10.14 0.05 8.00
N ALA A 38 9.03 -0.60 8.38
CA ALA A 38 9.06 -1.80 9.21
C ALA A 38 9.84 -2.93 8.53
N ALA A 39 9.59 -3.22 7.26
CA ALA A 39 10.31 -4.24 6.52
C ALA A 39 11.83 -3.97 6.49
N MET A 40 12.25 -2.73 6.29
CA MET A 40 13.67 -2.34 6.36
C MET A 40 14.24 -2.48 7.77
N ALA A 41 13.54 -2.01 8.80
CA ALA A 41 13.97 -2.14 10.19
C ALA A 41 14.15 -3.61 10.58
N VAL A 42 13.22 -4.48 10.17
CA VAL A 42 13.32 -5.94 10.34
C VAL A 42 14.55 -6.50 9.62
N GLN A 43 14.77 -6.14 8.35
CA GLN A 43 15.95 -6.61 7.59
C GLN A 43 17.27 -6.23 8.27
N GLN A 44 17.37 -5.01 8.79
CA GLN A 44 18.55 -4.56 9.52
C GLN A 44 18.72 -5.28 10.86
N THR A 45 17.61 -5.49 11.57
CA THR A 45 17.56 -6.24 12.83
C THR A 45 18.03 -7.68 12.62
N CYS A 46 17.48 -8.39 11.63
CA CYS A 46 17.92 -9.73 11.27
C CYS A 46 19.40 -9.78 10.87
N SER A 47 19.87 -8.78 10.11
CA SER A 47 21.29 -8.68 9.72
C SER A 47 22.21 -8.47 10.91
N ALA A 48 21.77 -7.74 11.94
CA ALA A 48 22.54 -7.54 13.17
C ALA A 48 22.50 -8.77 14.08
N TYR A 49 21.35 -9.43 14.19
CA TYR A 49 21.17 -10.70 14.90
C TYR A 49 22.13 -11.77 14.37
N ARG A 50 22.23 -11.93 13.03
CA ARG A 50 23.19 -12.86 12.40
C ARG A 50 24.65 -12.54 12.70
N ARG A 51 24.97 -11.31 13.11
CA ARG A 51 26.32 -10.86 13.47
C ARG A 51 26.58 -10.90 14.98
N GLY A 52 25.68 -11.51 15.77
CA GLY A 52 25.79 -11.58 17.24
C GLY A 52 25.57 -10.24 17.94
N ARG A 53 25.05 -9.23 17.24
CA ARG A 53 24.76 -7.89 17.81
C ARG A 53 23.27 -7.73 18.02
N HIS A 54 22.73 -8.41 19.03
CA HIS A 54 21.30 -8.46 19.32
C HIS A 54 20.73 -7.09 19.75
N PHE A 55 21.53 -6.23 20.39
CA PHE A 55 21.10 -4.93 20.94
C PHE A 55 22.04 -3.79 20.55
N SER A 56 22.04 -3.40 19.27
CA SER A 56 22.72 -2.17 18.87
C SER A 56 21.85 -0.96 19.19
N ALA A 57 22.41 0.06 19.87
CA ALA A 57 21.70 1.32 20.15
C ALA A 57 21.04 1.92 18.90
N TYR A 58 21.67 1.80 17.73
CA TYR A 58 21.11 2.21 16.45
C TYR A 58 19.78 1.52 16.10
N ILE A 59 19.69 0.21 16.30
CA ILE A 59 18.49 -0.57 15.98
C ILE A 59 17.35 -0.21 16.94
N ILE A 60 17.68 -0.03 18.22
CA ILE A 60 16.73 0.40 19.24
C ILE A 60 16.18 1.79 18.86
N MET A 61 17.04 2.73 18.49
CA MET A 61 16.60 4.06 18.03
C MET A 61 15.69 3.98 16.81
N CYS A 62 16.00 3.15 15.81
CA CYS A 62 15.14 2.99 14.63
C CYS A 62 13.75 2.44 14.98
N TRP A 63 13.67 1.44 15.87
CA TRP A 63 12.38 0.89 16.30
C TRP A 63 11.58 1.87 17.16
N LEU A 64 12.24 2.59 18.09
CA LEU A 64 11.58 3.59 18.92
C LEU A 64 11.05 4.77 18.09
N ASP A 65 11.81 5.20 17.09
CA ASP A 65 11.40 6.24 16.13
C ASP A 65 10.20 5.77 15.30
N TRP A 66 10.24 4.54 14.77
CA TRP A 66 9.12 3.94 14.05
C TRP A 66 7.86 3.82 14.91
N ILE A 67 7.98 3.37 16.15
CA ILE A 67 6.86 3.30 17.10
C ILE A 67 6.31 4.71 17.37
N GLY A 68 7.19 5.67 17.63
CA GLY A 68 6.81 7.07 17.86
C GLY A 68 6.03 7.67 16.69
N CYS A 69 6.46 7.42 15.45
CA CYS A 69 5.72 7.82 14.25
C CYS A 69 4.29 7.28 14.23
N ASN A 70 4.14 5.96 14.42
CA ASN A 70 2.84 5.30 14.32
C ASN A 70 1.90 5.66 15.47
N VAL A 71 2.42 5.78 16.69
CA VAL A 71 1.64 6.22 17.85
C VAL A 71 1.13 7.64 17.64
N MET A 72 2.01 8.58 17.27
CA MET A 72 1.62 9.97 17.01
C MET A 72 0.53 10.03 15.95
N GLY A 73 0.78 9.44 14.77
CA GLY A 73 -0.14 9.52 13.66
C GLY A 73 -1.50 8.87 13.90
N THR A 74 -1.55 7.76 14.65
CA THR A 74 -2.80 7.09 15.02
C THR A 74 -3.58 7.91 16.06
N VAL A 75 -2.91 8.40 17.09
CA VAL A 75 -3.54 9.23 18.14
C VAL A 75 -4.06 10.53 17.54
N THR A 76 -3.28 11.19 16.68
CA THR A 76 -3.71 12.40 15.96
C THR A 76 -4.90 12.12 15.04
N TYR A 77 -4.88 11.02 14.27
CA TYR A 77 -6.00 10.66 13.40
C TYR A 77 -7.29 10.41 14.19
N CYS A 78 -7.21 9.63 15.27
CA CYS A 78 -8.35 9.36 16.16
C CYS A 78 -8.92 10.63 16.80
N TRP A 79 -8.04 11.55 17.20
CA TRP A 79 -8.46 12.84 17.74
C TRP A 79 -9.14 13.72 16.69
N LEU A 80 -8.53 13.88 15.51
CA LEU A 80 -9.06 14.71 14.42
C LEU A 80 -10.40 14.20 13.88
N ARG A 81 -10.62 12.87 13.90
CA ARG A 81 -11.89 12.24 13.52
C ARG A 81 -12.95 12.28 14.63
N GLY A 82 -12.62 12.80 15.81
CA GLY A 82 -13.52 12.81 16.97
C GLY A 82 -13.84 11.41 17.51
N ILE A 83 -13.00 10.41 17.24
CA ILE A 83 -13.09 9.06 17.84
C ILE A 83 -12.62 9.13 19.30
N SER A 84 -11.55 9.88 19.55
CA SER A 84 -11.07 10.18 20.89
C SER A 84 -11.40 11.63 21.25
N PRO A 85 -12.06 11.90 22.39
CA PRO A 85 -12.28 13.27 22.82
C PRO A 85 -10.94 13.97 23.04
N PRO A 86 -10.86 15.30 22.84
CA PRO A 86 -9.68 16.05 23.26
C PRO A 86 -9.41 15.75 24.75
N SER A 87 -8.16 15.68 25.16
CA SER A 87 -7.76 15.48 26.56
C SER A 87 -6.29 15.83 26.74
N PHE A 88 -5.88 16.11 27.97
CA PHE A 88 -4.46 16.30 28.29
C PHE A 88 -3.62 15.10 27.82
N TRP A 89 -4.10 13.87 28.03
CA TRP A 89 -3.37 12.66 27.66
C TRP A 89 -3.17 12.53 26.16
N VAL A 90 -4.18 12.85 25.34
CA VAL A 90 -4.05 12.87 23.88
C VAL A 90 -2.92 13.81 23.46
N PHE A 91 -2.92 15.04 23.98
CA PHE A 91 -1.88 16.02 23.67
C PHE A 91 -0.50 15.61 24.20
N PHE A 92 -0.44 15.06 25.41
CA PHE A 92 0.78 14.55 26.01
C PHE A 92 1.41 13.42 25.18
N PHE A 93 0.62 12.44 24.73
CA PHE A 93 1.16 11.35 23.90
C PHE A 93 1.62 11.83 22.53
N ILE A 94 0.90 12.78 21.90
CA ILE A 94 1.31 13.38 20.62
C ILE A 94 2.68 14.04 20.76
N ILE A 95 2.87 14.88 21.79
CA ILE A 95 4.11 15.65 21.93
C ILE A 95 5.28 14.78 22.43
N VAL A 96 5.02 13.75 23.25
CA VAL A 96 6.04 12.75 23.61
C VAL A 96 6.53 11.99 22.39
N ALA A 97 5.59 11.50 21.57
CA ALA A 97 5.93 10.79 20.36
C ALA A 97 6.68 11.67 19.35
N TRP A 98 6.31 12.94 19.24
CA TRP A 98 7.04 13.93 18.43
C TRP A 98 8.45 14.23 18.97
N SER A 99 8.60 14.39 20.28
CA SER A 99 9.90 14.58 20.94
C SER A 99 10.83 13.39 20.69
N MET A 100 10.29 12.16 20.76
CA MET A 100 11.01 10.94 20.38
C MET A 100 11.48 10.98 18.92
N GLN A 101 10.61 11.41 17.99
CA GLN A 101 10.96 11.49 16.56
C GLN A 101 12.16 12.41 16.30
N ILE A 102 12.12 13.63 16.85
CA ILE A 102 13.21 14.60 16.72
C ILE A 102 14.51 14.03 17.28
N GLN A 103 14.46 13.46 18.49
CA GLN A 103 15.64 12.95 19.17
C GLN A 103 16.28 11.80 18.39
N PHE A 104 15.50 10.79 18.03
CA PHE A 104 16.05 9.61 17.38
C PHE A 104 16.48 9.89 15.95
N THR A 105 15.76 10.70 15.19
CA THR A 105 16.16 11.07 13.82
C THR A 105 17.53 11.75 13.81
N LEU A 106 17.75 12.77 14.65
CA LEU A 106 19.05 13.45 14.74
C LEU A 106 20.17 12.50 15.20
N GLN A 107 19.89 11.64 16.18
CA GLN A 107 20.88 10.66 16.66
C GLN A 107 21.21 9.59 15.62
N ILE A 108 20.25 9.19 14.78
CA ILE A 108 20.47 8.28 13.66
C ILE A 108 21.43 8.92 12.65
N ILE A 109 21.20 10.18 12.27
CA ILE A 109 22.06 10.93 11.34
C ILE A 109 23.49 11.06 11.91
N ILE A 110 23.63 11.43 13.19
CA ILE A 110 24.95 11.55 13.83
C ILE A 110 25.63 10.18 13.95
N ASN A 111 24.88 9.13 14.26
CA ASN A 111 25.42 7.79 14.33
C ASN A 111 25.95 7.33 12.96
N ARG A 112 25.29 7.70 11.86
CA ARG A 112 25.79 7.50 10.49
C ARG A 112 27.10 8.27 10.25
N ILE A 113 27.16 9.55 10.59
CA ILE A 113 28.40 10.37 10.47
C ILE A 113 29.54 9.76 11.29
N SER A 114 29.22 9.18 12.46
CA SER A 114 30.22 8.57 13.32
C SER A 114 30.94 7.36 12.71
N LEU A 115 30.31 6.67 11.75
CA LEU A 115 30.93 5.54 11.05
C LEU A 115 32.09 5.98 10.15
N LEU A 116 32.14 7.26 9.76
CA LEU A 116 33.17 7.79 8.86
C LEU A 116 34.28 8.56 9.57
N LEU A 117 34.06 8.95 10.83
CA LEU A 117 35.03 9.69 11.63
C LEU A 117 35.97 8.74 12.38
N ALA A 118 37.28 8.99 12.26
CA ALA A 118 38.30 8.14 12.88
C ALA A 118 38.41 8.37 14.40
N ASN A 119 38.11 9.58 14.89
CA ASN A 119 38.27 9.93 16.30
C ASN A 119 36.95 9.79 17.07
N LYS A 120 36.80 8.69 17.81
CA LYS A 120 35.59 8.35 18.58
C LYS A 120 35.26 9.33 19.71
N ARG A 121 36.24 10.05 20.26
CA ARG A 121 36.04 10.95 21.41
C ARG A 121 35.29 12.23 21.02
N ASN A 122 35.63 12.82 19.87
CA ASN A 122 34.95 14.01 19.36
C ASN A 122 33.51 13.71 18.93
N ILE A 123 33.29 12.53 18.35
CA ILE A 123 31.94 12.06 17.98
C ILE A 123 31.03 11.98 19.19
N ASN A 124 31.48 11.38 20.29
CA ASN A 124 30.64 11.24 21.49
C ASN A 124 30.26 12.61 22.06
N ARG A 125 31.16 13.60 22.01
CA ARG A 125 30.82 14.98 22.38
C ARG A 125 29.74 15.58 21.48
N VAL A 126 29.83 15.37 20.16
CA VAL A 126 28.79 15.83 19.21
C VAL A 126 27.45 15.12 19.47
N LYS A 127 27.45 13.81 19.71
CA LYS A 127 26.23 13.03 20.02
C LYS A 127 25.50 13.59 21.23
N TRP A 128 26.21 13.76 22.35
CA TRP A 128 25.65 14.28 23.60
C TRP A 128 25.31 15.77 23.51
N GLY A 129 26.12 16.57 22.80
CA GLY A 129 25.85 17.99 22.59
C GLY A 129 24.55 18.23 21.81
N VAL A 130 24.36 17.53 20.69
CA VAL A 130 23.12 17.64 19.90
C VAL A 130 21.93 17.05 20.67
N ALA A 131 22.09 15.93 21.38
CA ALA A 131 21.02 15.38 22.24
C ALA A 131 20.57 16.40 23.29
N PHE A 132 21.53 17.06 23.95
CA PHE A 132 21.24 18.07 24.97
C PHE A 132 20.49 19.27 24.40
N ILE A 133 20.95 19.83 23.27
CA ILE A 133 20.29 20.95 22.60
C ILE A 133 18.88 20.56 22.15
N ALA A 134 18.72 19.40 21.50
CA ALA A 134 17.41 18.90 21.09
C ALA A 134 16.47 18.70 22.30
N SER A 135 16.99 18.25 23.44
CA SER A 135 16.19 18.10 24.67
C SER A 135 15.72 19.45 25.21
N LEU A 136 16.56 20.48 25.19
CA LEU A 136 16.17 21.82 25.62
C LEU A 136 15.06 22.40 24.73
N ILE A 137 15.18 22.23 23.41
CA ILE A 137 14.14 22.65 22.46
C ILE A 137 12.85 21.87 22.72
N ASN A 138 12.92 20.54 22.86
CA ASN A 138 11.74 19.73 23.14
C ASN A 138 11.06 20.17 24.45
N ILE A 139 11.80 20.39 25.53
CA ILE A 139 11.26 20.87 26.81
C ILE A 139 10.51 22.20 26.62
N SER A 140 11.06 23.13 25.84
CA SER A 140 10.35 24.38 25.53
C SER A 140 9.05 24.13 24.75
N GLY A 141 9.05 23.18 23.79
CA GLY A 141 7.87 22.73 23.09
C GLY A 141 6.81 22.16 24.03
N PHE A 142 7.18 21.35 25.03
CA PHE A 142 6.26 20.87 26.07
C PHE A 142 5.58 22.00 26.83
N CYS A 143 6.36 23.00 27.25
CA CYS A 143 5.86 24.13 28.03
C CYS A 143 4.97 25.08 27.22
N ILE A 144 5.11 25.11 25.89
CA ILE A 144 4.37 26.04 25.03
C ILE A 144 3.17 25.35 24.36
N TRP A 145 3.38 24.18 23.77
CA TRP A 145 2.40 23.51 22.92
C TRP A 145 1.24 22.92 23.72
N ILE A 146 1.48 22.26 24.87
CA ILE A 146 0.39 21.68 25.68
C ILE A 146 -0.56 22.79 26.19
N PRO A 147 -0.07 23.88 26.82
CA PRO A 147 -0.95 24.98 27.26
C PRO A 147 -1.68 25.68 26.12
N ALA A 148 -1.01 25.85 24.97
CA ALA A 148 -1.62 26.43 23.78
C ALA A 148 -2.77 25.55 23.24
N ARG A 149 -2.57 24.22 23.22
CA ARG A 149 -3.60 23.27 22.76
C ARG A 149 -4.73 23.09 23.75
N LEU A 150 -4.46 23.19 25.05
CA LEU A 150 -5.52 23.26 26.06
C LEU A 150 -6.21 24.64 26.11
N GLN A 151 -5.78 25.61 25.29
CA GLN A 151 -6.36 26.95 25.22
C GLN A 151 -6.38 27.66 26.59
N ILE A 152 -5.33 27.49 27.39
CA ILE A 152 -5.26 28.03 28.76
C ILE A 152 -5.26 29.57 28.74
N SER A 153 -4.57 30.18 27.77
CA SER A 153 -4.54 31.63 27.59
C SER A 153 -4.28 32.00 26.12
N PRO A 154 -4.85 33.12 25.62
CA PRO A 154 -4.58 33.64 24.27
C PRO A 154 -3.10 33.86 24.01
N LEU A 155 -2.35 34.30 25.03
CA LEU A 155 -0.91 34.51 24.94
C LEU A 155 -0.15 33.24 24.54
N TYR A 156 -0.50 32.09 25.11
CA TYR A 156 0.12 30.80 24.74
C TYR A 156 -0.22 30.40 23.31
N LYS A 157 -1.43 30.73 22.81
CA LYS A 157 -1.83 30.46 21.43
C LYS A 157 -0.96 31.26 20.45
N ASP A 158 -0.79 32.56 20.72
CA ASP A 158 0.01 33.46 19.87
C ASP A 158 1.50 33.11 19.91
N ILE A 159 2.04 32.83 21.11
CA ILE A 159 3.42 32.36 21.27
C ILE A 159 3.63 31.05 20.52
N ASN A 160 2.71 30.09 20.61
CA ASN A 160 2.85 28.81 19.93
C ASN A 160 2.87 28.95 18.40
N ILE A 161 2.09 29.86 17.82
CA ILE A 161 2.10 30.09 16.36
C ILE A 161 3.50 30.51 15.88
N VAL A 162 4.16 31.40 16.62
CA VAL A 162 5.51 31.86 16.28
C VAL A 162 6.55 30.80 16.62
N TRP A 163 6.49 30.26 17.84
CA TRP A 163 7.47 29.31 18.37
C TRP A 163 7.51 28.02 17.56
N ASP A 164 6.37 27.44 17.18
CA ASP A 164 6.33 26.21 16.39
C ASP A 164 7.07 26.39 15.06
N ARG A 165 6.88 27.53 14.37
CA ARG A 165 7.59 27.86 13.12
C ARG A 165 9.08 28.05 13.36
N THR A 166 9.46 28.76 14.42
CA THR A 166 10.86 28.97 14.79
C THR A 166 11.56 27.65 15.11
N GLU A 167 10.90 26.77 15.86
CA GLU A 167 11.40 25.45 16.21
C GLU A 167 11.62 24.59 14.95
N LYS A 168 10.65 24.53 14.02
CA LYS A 168 10.84 23.82 12.74
C LYS A 168 11.99 24.41 11.92
N ALA A 169 12.14 25.73 11.89
CA ALA A 169 13.25 26.38 11.18
C ALA A 169 14.62 26.01 11.79
N ILE A 170 14.72 25.96 13.13
CA ILE A 170 15.94 25.53 13.82
C ILE A 170 16.27 24.08 13.44
N PHE A 171 15.30 23.17 13.47
CA PHE A 171 15.55 21.78 13.10
C PHE A 171 15.92 21.61 11.63
N LEU A 172 15.28 22.35 10.71
CA LEU A 172 15.66 22.37 9.30
C LEU A 172 17.12 22.80 9.10
N ILE A 173 17.57 23.84 9.82
CA ILE A 173 18.96 24.32 9.75
C ILE A 173 19.92 23.27 10.30
N VAL A 174 19.60 22.66 11.44
CA VAL A 174 20.43 21.62 12.06
C VAL A 174 20.55 20.39 11.15
N ASP A 175 19.42 19.92 10.60
CA ASP A 175 19.37 18.80 9.66
C ASP A 175 20.21 19.10 8.41
N LEU A 176 19.99 20.26 7.77
CA LEU A 176 20.78 20.71 6.62
C LEU A 176 22.27 20.79 6.96
N ALA A 177 22.66 21.34 8.10
CA ALA A 177 24.06 21.46 8.50
C ALA A 177 24.73 20.09 8.70
N LEU A 178 24.06 19.16 9.38
CA LEU A 178 24.57 17.79 9.58
C LEU A 178 24.72 17.05 8.25
N ASN A 179 23.76 17.24 7.35
CA ASN A 179 23.73 16.58 6.05
C ASN A 179 24.76 17.17 5.07
N VAL A 180 24.96 18.49 5.05
CA VAL A 180 26.06 19.14 4.33
C VAL A 180 27.42 18.68 4.90
N TYR A 181 27.56 18.61 6.22
CA TYR A 181 28.77 18.12 6.86
C TYR A 181 29.08 16.67 6.48
N PHE A 182 28.06 15.82 6.44
CA PHE A 182 28.19 14.44 5.97
C PHE A 182 28.71 14.37 4.52
N ILE A 183 28.09 15.12 3.60
CA ILE A 183 28.50 15.17 2.19
C ILE A 183 29.95 15.64 2.05
N TYR A 184 30.33 16.70 2.79
CA TYR A 184 31.70 17.20 2.84
C TYR A 184 32.70 16.13 3.30
N LEU A 185 32.35 15.39 4.35
CA LEU A 185 33.21 14.34 4.90
C LEU A 185 33.37 13.17 3.93
N VAL A 186 32.26 12.73 3.30
CA VAL A 186 32.28 11.69 2.27
C VAL A 186 33.16 12.12 1.08
N ARG A 187 33.02 13.36 0.58
CA ARG A 187 33.85 13.88 -0.52
C ARG A 187 35.33 13.95 -0.13
N SER A 188 35.64 14.53 1.03
CA SER A 188 37.03 14.71 1.47
C SER A 188 37.76 13.40 1.78
N ARG A 189 37.06 12.35 2.24
CA ARG A 189 37.66 11.07 2.60
C ARG A 189 37.60 9.99 1.52
N LEU A 190 36.63 10.00 0.60
CA LEU A 190 36.52 8.96 -0.45
C LEU A 190 37.11 9.41 -1.80
N ILE A 191 36.96 10.67 -2.18
CA ILE A 191 37.36 11.16 -3.51
C ILE A 191 38.83 11.58 -3.54
N LYS A 192 39.41 11.99 -2.40
CA LYS A 192 40.82 12.37 -2.28
C LYS A 192 41.81 11.20 -2.46
N TYR A 193 41.34 9.94 -2.42
CA TYR A 193 42.14 8.73 -2.63
C TYR A 193 41.92 8.07 -4.01
N GLY A 194 41.31 8.76 -4.97
CA GLY A 194 41.32 8.33 -6.38
C GLY A 194 40.26 7.30 -6.79
N LEU A 195 39.30 6.95 -5.94
CA LEU A 195 38.24 5.99 -6.29
C LEU A 195 37.06 6.66 -7.03
N THR A 196 37.30 7.10 -8.27
CA THR A 196 36.27 7.61 -9.20
C THR A 196 35.11 6.62 -9.42
N LYS A 197 35.33 5.33 -9.14
CA LYS A 197 34.33 4.26 -9.14
C LYS A 197 33.10 4.55 -8.25
N TYR A 198 33.25 5.31 -7.17
CA TYR A 198 32.16 5.60 -6.22
C TYR A 198 31.39 6.89 -6.48
N ASN A 199 31.74 7.67 -7.51
CA ASN A 199 31.06 8.94 -7.81
C ASN A 199 29.56 8.76 -8.06
N LYS A 200 29.14 7.70 -8.76
CA LYS A 200 27.72 7.41 -9.01
C LYS A 200 26.95 7.15 -7.71
N LEU A 201 27.57 6.46 -6.76
CA LEU A 201 26.97 6.15 -5.45
C LEU A 201 26.94 7.39 -4.54
N PHE A 202 27.96 8.25 -4.64
CA PHE A 202 27.99 9.55 -3.98
C PHE A 202 26.84 10.45 -4.43
N TYR A 203 26.65 10.67 -5.74
CA TYR A 203 25.55 11.48 -6.25
C TYR A 203 24.18 10.91 -5.92
N PHE A 204 24.04 9.58 -5.87
CA PHE A 204 22.82 8.93 -5.39
C PHE A 204 22.55 9.26 -3.91
N ASN A 205 23.56 9.18 -3.04
CA ASN A 205 23.40 9.55 -1.63
C ASN A 205 23.10 11.04 -1.44
N VAL A 206 23.71 11.92 -2.25
CA VAL A 206 23.38 13.35 -2.26
C VAL A 206 21.91 13.56 -2.65
N ALA A 207 21.40 12.86 -3.67
CA ALA A 207 20.01 12.97 -4.07
C ALA A 207 19.04 12.50 -2.95
N MET A 208 19.36 11.39 -2.28
CA MET A 208 18.57 10.92 -1.12
C MET A 208 18.55 11.95 0.01
N GLU A 209 19.66 12.64 0.22
CA GLU A 209 19.79 13.68 1.25
C GLU A 209 19.00 14.95 0.91
N VAL A 210 19.02 15.38 -0.35
CA VAL A 210 18.18 16.49 -0.82
C VAL A 210 16.69 16.19 -0.63
N ILE A 211 16.27 14.94 -0.88
CA ILE A 211 14.90 14.50 -0.60
C ILE A 211 14.62 14.58 0.90
N SER A 212 15.52 14.11 1.76
CA SER A 212 15.37 14.17 3.23
C SER A 212 15.14 15.60 3.72
N VAL A 213 15.97 16.56 3.29
CA VAL A 213 15.85 17.98 3.65
C VAL A 213 14.57 18.59 3.08
N SER A 214 14.16 18.21 1.87
CA SER A 214 12.91 18.71 1.28
C SER A 214 11.67 18.33 2.08
N LEU A 215 11.69 17.19 2.79
CA LEU A 215 10.57 16.78 3.64
C LEU A 215 10.39 17.69 4.86
N ASP A 216 11.46 18.26 5.41
CA ASP A 216 11.36 19.28 6.47
C ASP A 216 10.78 20.60 5.94
N ILE A 217 11.12 20.98 4.71
CA ILE A 217 10.54 22.16 4.06
C ILE A 217 9.04 21.95 3.86
N VAL A 218 8.61 20.75 3.43
CA VAL A 218 7.18 20.40 3.34
C VAL A 218 6.51 20.48 4.71
N LEU A 219 7.14 19.93 5.76
CA LEU A 219 6.59 19.96 7.11
C LEU A 219 6.46 21.40 7.65
N MET A 220 7.46 22.24 7.40
CA MET A 220 7.43 23.66 7.72
C MET A 220 6.35 24.39 6.91
N GLY A 221 6.23 24.10 5.61
CA GLY A 221 5.18 24.63 4.74
C GLY A 221 3.77 24.26 5.23
N ALA A 222 3.59 23.05 5.77
CA ALA A 222 2.30 22.61 6.30
C ALA A 222 1.84 23.43 7.52
N THR A 223 2.74 24.11 8.24
CA THR A 223 2.38 25.02 9.35
C THR A 223 1.68 26.31 8.88
N PHE A 224 1.65 26.56 7.56
CA PHE A 224 0.91 27.67 6.95
C PHE A 224 -0.51 27.27 6.51
N LEU A 225 -0.92 26.02 6.74
CA LEU A 225 -2.29 25.61 6.46
C LEU A 225 -3.30 26.40 7.32
N PRO A 226 -4.50 26.71 6.79
CA PRO A 226 -5.51 27.51 7.50
C PRO A 226 -5.92 26.92 8.85
N SER A 227 -6.00 25.58 8.94
CA SER A 227 -6.27 24.89 10.20
C SER A 227 -4.97 24.61 10.96
N PRO A 228 -4.84 25.12 12.21
CA PRO A 228 -3.62 24.99 13.00
C PRO A 228 -3.43 23.58 13.57
N VAL A 229 -4.21 22.58 13.15
CA VAL A 229 -4.18 21.22 13.71
C VAL A 229 -3.90 20.15 12.63
N VAL A 230 -4.34 20.39 11.40
CA VAL A 230 -4.25 19.41 10.30
C VAL A 230 -2.80 19.02 9.98
N TYR A 231 -1.86 19.97 10.09
CA TYR A 231 -0.45 19.73 9.80
C TYR A 231 0.21 18.70 10.73
N VAL A 232 -0.34 18.46 11.93
CA VAL A 232 0.18 17.46 12.88
C VAL A 232 0.16 16.07 12.25
N GLN A 233 -0.81 15.76 11.38
CA GLN A 233 -0.90 14.48 10.69
C GLN A 233 0.26 14.24 9.71
N PHE A 234 0.86 15.30 9.15
CA PHE A 234 1.98 15.19 8.21
C PHE A 234 3.27 14.67 8.87
N HIS A 235 3.39 14.80 10.20
CA HIS A 235 4.57 14.37 10.94
C HIS A 235 4.81 12.87 10.76
N GLN A 236 3.77 12.05 10.91
CA GLN A 236 3.89 10.60 10.75
C GLN A 236 4.53 10.24 9.41
N LEU A 237 4.03 10.81 8.30
CA LEU A 237 4.53 10.52 6.97
C LEU A 237 5.99 10.98 6.79
N VAL A 238 6.29 12.23 7.14
CA VAL A 238 7.61 12.84 6.96
C VAL A 238 8.69 12.08 7.73
N TYR A 239 8.46 11.80 9.01
CA TYR A 239 9.45 11.11 9.84
C TYR A 239 9.63 9.64 9.45
N LEU A 240 8.57 8.93 9.01
CA LEU A 240 8.72 7.58 8.44
C LEU A 240 9.59 7.58 7.18
N LEU A 241 9.37 8.53 6.27
CA LEU A 241 10.17 8.65 5.05
C LEU A 241 11.62 9.02 5.38
N LYS A 242 11.86 9.92 6.33
CA LYS A 242 13.21 10.23 6.81
C LYS A 242 13.90 9.01 7.40
N LEU A 243 13.25 8.28 8.29
CA LEU A 243 13.77 7.04 8.87
C LEU A 243 14.12 6.02 7.77
N TYR A 244 13.28 5.87 6.75
CA TYR A 244 13.55 5.02 5.59
C TYR A 244 14.84 5.44 4.85
N ILE A 245 14.97 6.74 4.54
CA ILE A 245 16.13 7.32 3.86
C ILE A 245 17.40 7.04 4.67
N GLU A 246 17.38 7.33 5.96
CA GLU A 246 18.53 7.16 6.85
C GLU A 246 18.98 5.71 6.95
N MET A 247 18.03 4.78 7.10
CA MET A 247 18.32 3.34 7.10
C MET A 247 18.97 2.87 5.79
N ASN A 248 18.48 3.37 4.64
CA ASN A 248 19.00 2.99 3.33
C ASN A 248 20.42 3.53 3.10
N VAL A 249 20.66 4.81 3.40
CA VAL A 249 21.97 5.44 3.27
C VAL A 249 22.99 4.80 4.21
N ALA A 250 22.63 4.53 5.47
CA ALA A 250 23.51 3.87 6.43
C ALA A 250 23.93 2.46 5.97
N SER A 251 23.00 1.69 5.39
CA SER A 251 23.30 0.36 4.85
C SER A 251 24.30 0.43 3.70
N LEU A 252 24.09 1.32 2.73
CA LEU A 252 24.99 1.51 1.59
C LEU A 252 26.39 1.95 2.02
N LEU A 253 26.47 2.90 2.96
CA LEU A 253 27.73 3.42 3.46
C LEU A 253 28.55 2.36 4.22
N GLY A 254 27.88 1.51 5.00
CA GLY A 254 28.53 0.39 5.70
C GLY A 254 29.25 -0.59 4.75
N HIS A 255 28.73 -0.76 3.53
CA HIS A 255 29.41 -1.54 2.49
C HIS A 255 30.64 -0.83 1.93
N ILE A 256 30.53 0.45 1.56
CA ILE A 256 31.65 1.24 1.01
C ILE A 256 32.83 1.29 1.98
N VAL A 257 32.57 1.57 3.26
CA VAL A 257 33.61 1.68 4.28
C VAL A 257 34.33 0.33 4.44
N ARG A 258 33.60 -0.79 4.46
CA ARG A 258 34.18 -2.13 4.54
C ARG A 258 35.04 -2.47 3.33
N ASP A 259 34.57 -2.17 2.13
CA ASP A 259 35.31 -2.43 0.89
C ASP A 259 36.60 -1.61 0.85
N SER A 260 36.58 -0.35 1.32
CA SER A 260 37.78 0.49 1.41
C SER A 260 38.79 -0.02 2.44
N GLN A 261 38.33 -0.53 3.59
CA GLN A 261 39.18 -1.11 4.63
C GLN A 261 39.81 -2.43 4.16
N GLN A 262 39.08 -3.28 3.44
CA GLN A 262 39.61 -4.51 2.86
C GLN A 262 40.66 -4.24 1.76
N GLN A 263 40.52 -3.16 0.99
CA GLN A 263 41.55 -2.76 0.03
C GLN A 263 42.83 -2.26 0.71
N ASN A 264 42.71 -1.51 1.81
CA ASN A 264 43.86 -1.04 2.59
C ASN A 264 44.56 -2.15 3.39
N ALA A 265 43.86 -3.26 3.68
CA ALA A 265 44.41 -4.39 4.45
C ALA A 265 45.13 -5.44 3.58
N ARG A 266 45.21 -5.29 2.26
CA ARG A 266 46.07 -6.14 1.42
C ARG A 266 47.53 -5.73 1.62
N PRO A 267 48.42 -6.61 2.13
CA PRO A 267 49.83 -6.27 2.22
C PRO A 267 50.37 -6.09 0.81
N SER A 268 51.00 -4.94 0.57
CA SER A 268 51.81 -4.71 -0.62
C SER A 268 53.00 -5.67 -0.57
N THR A 269 52.89 -6.83 -1.22
CA THR A 269 54.02 -7.67 -1.57
C THR A 269 54.81 -6.96 -2.66
N ASN A 270 55.59 -5.96 -2.27
CA ASN A 270 56.77 -5.43 -2.96
C ASN A 270 57.28 -4.21 -2.19
N ARG A 271 58.00 -4.46 -1.10
CA ARG A 271 59.10 -3.58 -0.71
C ARG A 271 60.19 -4.40 -0.03
N PHE A 272 61.31 -4.38 -0.74
CA PHE A 272 62.65 -4.84 -0.42
C PHE A 272 62.99 -4.97 1.06
N ALA A 273 63.70 -6.06 1.34
CA ALA A 273 64.50 -6.31 2.52
C ALA A 273 65.29 -5.07 2.97
N ARG A 274 65.21 -4.77 4.26
CA ARG A 274 66.34 -4.24 5.02
C ARG A 274 66.16 -4.61 6.48
N ASN A 275 67.19 -5.27 7.01
CA ASN A 275 67.41 -5.51 8.43
C ASN A 275 67.33 -4.19 9.20
N ASP A 276 66.82 -4.23 10.43
CA ASP A 276 67.69 -4.01 11.58
C ASP A 276 66.97 -4.32 12.89
N LEU A 277 67.76 -4.87 13.80
CA LEU A 277 67.46 -5.23 15.17
C LEU A 277 67.18 -3.98 16.02
N GLU A 278 66.30 -4.09 17.02
CA GLU A 278 66.68 -4.00 18.45
C GLU A 278 65.51 -3.67 19.38
N HIS A 279 65.53 -4.37 20.53
CA HIS A 279 65.09 -4.00 21.88
C HIS A 279 63.59 -3.71 22.13
N SER A 280 62.89 -4.58 22.91
CA SER A 280 62.90 -4.62 24.40
C SER A 280 62.22 -3.36 24.98
N SER A 281 61.22 -3.36 25.84
CA SER A 281 60.82 -4.26 26.93
C SER A 281 59.50 -3.76 27.56
N GLY A 282 58.85 -4.60 28.37
CA GLY A 282 57.78 -4.22 29.30
C GLY A 282 56.54 -5.11 29.20
N ALA A 283 56.64 -6.43 29.46
CA ALA A 283 56.41 -7.05 30.78
C ALA A 283 54.97 -6.84 31.30
N ARG A 284 54.10 -7.86 31.17
CA ARG A 284 53.69 -8.86 32.21
C ARG A 284 52.61 -8.28 33.16
N MET A 285 51.61 -8.99 33.67
CA MET A 285 51.43 -10.40 34.03
C MET A 285 49.91 -10.59 34.34
N THR A 286 49.26 -11.69 33.90
CA THR A 286 48.67 -12.79 34.73
C THR A 286 47.48 -12.39 35.64
N THR A 287 46.46 -13.21 35.95
CA THR A 287 46.47 -14.65 36.28
C THR A 287 45.04 -15.23 36.43
N SER A 288 44.93 -16.56 36.27
CA SER A 288 44.07 -17.58 36.96
C SER A 288 42.53 -17.43 36.98
N ILE A 289 41.72 -18.38 36.45
CA ILE A 289 41.41 -19.80 36.81
C ILE A 289 40.36 -19.93 37.95
N SER A 290 39.23 -20.62 37.65
CA SER A 290 38.53 -21.67 38.45
C SER A 290 37.10 -21.87 37.91
N SER A 291 36.79 -22.99 37.23
CA SER A 291 36.14 -24.26 37.70
C SER A 291 34.58 -24.18 37.68
N ASN A 292 33.89 -24.96 36.85
CA ASN A 292 33.43 -26.36 36.96
C ASN A 292 31.93 -26.44 37.37
N HIS A 293 31.05 -26.87 36.46
CA HIS A 293 30.30 -28.12 36.63
C HIS A 293 29.52 -28.54 35.37
N ILE A 294 29.49 -29.86 35.18
CA ILE A 294 28.87 -30.66 34.12
C ILE A 294 27.54 -31.20 34.64
N THR A 295 26.51 -31.36 33.80
CA THR A 295 25.53 -32.45 33.97
C THR A 295 25.01 -32.97 32.63
N HIS A 296 24.77 -34.28 32.61
CA HIS A 296 24.71 -35.22 31.51
C HIS A 296 23.44 -35.16 30.64
N VAL A 297 23.61 -35.55 29.37
CA VAL A 297 22.56 -36.07 28.47
C VAL A 297 22.45 -37.58 28.67
N ARG A 298 21.22 -38.10 28.82
CA ARG A 298 20.88 -39.53 28.73
C ARG A 298 19.70 -39.71 27.79
N LEU A 299 19.84 -40.68 26.87
CA LEU A 299 18.82 -41.18 25.95
C LEU A 299 17.96 -42.25 26.64
N ALA A 300 16.65 -42.30 26.35
CA ALA A 300 15.86 -43.52 26.10
C ALA A 300 14.38 -43.19 25.81
N ASP A 301 13.97 -43.53 24.58
CA ASP A 301 12.82 -44.33 24.11
C ASP A 301 11.36 -44.24 24.64
N GLN A 302 10.46 -44.43 23.66
CA GLN A 302 9.09 -45.00 23.66
C GLN A 302 7.90 -44.40 24.43
N SER A 303 6.84 -44.05 23.69
CA SER A 303 5.46 -44.64 23.70
C SER A 303 4.48 -43.65 23.02
N ASP A 304 3.89 -44.02 21.88
CA ASP A 304 2.51 -44.52 21.71
C ASP A 304 1.42 -43.58 22.22
N ASP A 305 0.58 -43.11 21.27
CA ASP A 305 -0.88 -43.03 21.45
C ASP A 305 -1.58 -42.73 20.10
N THR A 306 -2.04 -43.82 19.46
CA THR A 306 -3.07 -43.83 18.42
C THR A 306 -4.45 -43.66 19.05
N ILE A 307 -5.23 -42.68 18.60
CA ILE A 307 -6.68 -42.59 18.90
C ILE A 307 -7.47 -42.53 17.59
N TYR A 308 -8.44 -43.46 17.51
CA TYR A 308 -9.40 -43.67 16.43
C TYR A 308 -10.30 -42.44 16.20
N MET A 309 -10.64 -42.15 14.93
CA MET A 309 -11.88 -41.46 14.59
C MET A 309 -12.63 -42.15 13.47
N SER A 310 -13.86 -42.49 13.82
CA SER A 310 -14.90 -43.24 13.14
C SER A 310 -15.46 -42.48 11.93
N ARG A 311 -15.79 -43.21 10.86
CA ARG A 311 -16.59 -42.72 9.72
C ARG A 311 -18.01 -42.34 10.20
N PRO A 312 -18.62 -41.26 9.68
CA PRO A 312 -20.06 -41.11 9.72
C PRO A 312 -20.71 -41.65 8.44
N ARG A 313 -21.84 -42.33 8.65
CA ARG A 313 -22.80 -42.84 7.68
C ARG A 313 -23.45 -41.70 6.89
N GLN A 314 -23.80 -42.02 5.65
CA GLN A 314 -24.67 -41.27 4.76
C GLN A 314 -26.12 -41.53 5.18
N GLU A 315 -26.84 -40.48 5.59
CA GLU A 315 -28.29 -40.51 5.77
C GLU A 315 -28.93 -39.60 4.71
N ASP A 316 -29.79 -40.21 3.88
CA ASP A 316 -30.61 -39.54 2.89
C ASP A 316 -31.73 -38.76 3.60
N GLY A 317 -31.60 -37.43 3.64
CA GLY A 317 -32.62 -36.50 4.09
C GLY A 317 -33.00 -35.53 2.97
N ILE A 318 -34.29 -35.50 2.62
CA ILE A 318 -34.85 -34.54 1.65
C ILE A 318 -34.66 -33.12 2.19
N VAL A 319 -33.74 -32.36 1.59
CA VAL A 319 -33.54 -30.93 1.89
C VAL A 319 -34.57 -30.13 1.10
N LYS A 320 -35.60 -29.65 1.79
CA LYS A 320 -36.53 -28.63 1.26
C LYS A 320 -35.72 -27.35 1.03
N LYS A 321 -35.42 -27.05 -0.22
CA LYS A 321 -34.68 -25.85 -0.63
C LYS A 321 -35.63 -24.65 -0.55
N THR A 322 -35.61 -23.94 0.57
CA THR A 322 -36.29 -22.64 0.68
C THR A 322 -35.38 -21.60 0.04
N GLU A 323 -35.69 -21.17 -1.18
CA GLU A 323 -35.04 -20.01 -1.80
C GLU A 323 -35.59 -18.74 -1.15
N THR A 324 -34.78 -18.13 -0.27
CA THR A 324 -35.04 -16.79 0.25
C THR A 324 -34.46 -15.78 -0.72
N THR A 325 -35.27 -15.26 -1.63
CA THR A 325 -34.91 -14.08 -2.43
C THR A 325 -34.89 -12.87 -1.51
N VAL A 326 -33.70 -12.36 -1.18
CA VAL A 326 -33.56 -11.08 -0.45
C VAL A 326 -33.81 -9.96 -1.46
N VAL A 327 -34.99 -9.35 -1.36
CA VAL A 327 -35.40 -8.18 -2.13
C VAL A 327 -34.83 -6.94 -1.43
N PHE A 328 -34.12 -6.07 -2.15
CA PHE A 328 -33.50 -4.88 -1.58
C PHE A 328 -34.39 -3.66 -1.76
N ASN A 329 -34.41 -2.77 -0.75
CA ASN A 329 -34.99 -1.44 -0.90
C ASN A 329 -34.14 -0.61 -1.87
N ARG A 330 -34.75 -0.09 -2.95
CA ARG A 330 -34.07 0.77 -3.93
C ARG A 330 -34.37 2.23 -3.62
N LEU A 331 -33.33 3.01 -3.36
CA LEU A 331 -33.41 4.45 -3.10
C LEU A 331 -32.87 5.22 -4.31
N TYR A 332 -33.74 5.87 -5.06
CA TYR A 332 -33.39 6.76 -6.16
C TYR A 332 -33.10 8.15 -5.61
N GLY A 333 -31.89 8.66 -5.81
CA GLY A 333 -31.50 10.01 -5.37
C GLY A 333 -30.03 10.31 -5.59
N TYR A 334 -29.56 11.49 -5.19
CA TYR A 334 -28.16 11.87 -5.30
C TYR A 334 -27.50 11.78 -3.92
N GLY A 335 -26.42 11.00 -3.79
CA GLY A 335 -25.82 10.66 -2.49
C GLY A 335 -25.54 11.86 -1.56
N PRO A 336 -24.97 12.98 -2.05
CA PRO A 336 -24.76 14.21 -1.29
C PRO A 336 -25.99 15.12 -1.12
N SER A 337 -27.12 14.84 -1.77
CA SER A 337 -28.35 15.62 -1.58
C SER A 337 -28.83 15.51 -0.13
N THR A 338 -29.15 16.64 0.50
CA THR A 338 -29.61 16.71 1.90
C THR A 338 -30.82 15.82 2.16
N CYS A 339 -31.83 15.84 1.27
CA CYS A 339 -33.03 15.01 1.41
C CYS A 339 -32.73 13.51 1.19
N THR A 340 -31.77 13.17 0.33
CA THR A 340 -31.33 11.78 0.12
C THR A 340 -30.51 11.29 1.32
N LEU A 341 -29.62 12.12 1.85
CA LEU A 341 -28.87 11.85 3.08
C LEU A 341 -29.80 11.57 4.26
N ARG A 342 -30.91 12.31 4.40
CA ARG A 342 -31.92 12.06 5.45
C ARG A 342 -32.41 10.62 5.46
N VAL A 343 -32.82 10.12 4.29
CA VAL A 343 -33.32 8.73 4.15
C VAL A 343 -32.20 7.73 4.41
N ARG A 344 -30.99 7.99 3.90
CA ARG A 344 -29.82 7.14 4.12
C ARG A 344 -29.47 7.04 5.60
N THR A 345 -29.54 8.13 6.35
CA THR A 345 -29.31 8.12 7.80
C THR A 345 -30.31 7.19 8.51
N VAL A 346 -31.59 7.23 8.13
CA VAL A 346 -32.63 6.36 8.71
C VAL A 346 -32.40 4.88 8.37
N LEU A 347 -32.03 4.59 7.12
CA LEU A 347 -31.68 3.23 6.67
C LEU A 347 -30.49 2.67 7.45
N GLU A 348 -29.42 3.48 7.61
CA GLU A 348 -28.22 3.09 8.37
C GLU A 348 -28.51 2.94 9.87
N GLU A 349 -29.34 3.82 10.46
CA GLU A 349 -29.76 3.72 11.87
C GLU A 349 -30.54 2.43 12.16
N LYS A 350 -31.43 2.03 11.25
CA LYS A 350 -32.17 0.77 11.37
C LYS A 350 -31.37 -0.45 10.92
N GLY A 351 -30.15 -0.25 10.40
CA GLY A 351 -29.30 -1.32 9.89
C GLY A 351 -29.89 -2.04 8.67
N LEU A 352 -30.67 -1.33 7.87
CA LEU A 352 -31.34 -1.87 6.68
C LEU A 352 -30.40 -1.82 5.48
N GLU A 353 -30.32 -2.94 4.74
CA GLU A 353 -29.62 -2.97 3.46
C GLU A 353 -30.46 -2.27 2.37
N TYR A 354 -29.81 -1.40 1.59
CA TYR A 354 -30.46 -0.67 0.51
C TYR A 354 -29.49 -0.45 -0.66
N GLU A 355 -30.05 -0.29 -1.84
CA GLU A 355 -29.34 0.09 -3.06
C GLU A 355 -29.60 1.56 -3.37
N LEU A 356 -28.57 2.42 -3.36
CA LEU A 356 -28.69 3.82 -3.78
C LEU A 356 -28.50 3.92 -5.30
N ILE A 357 -29.58 4.17 -6.02
CA ILE A 357 -29.59 4.43 -7.46
C ILE A 357 -29.40 5.94 -7.66
N THR A 358 -28.29 6.33 -8.29
CA THR A 358 -27.91 7.74 -8.41
C THR A 358 -28.70 8.42 -9.52
N VAL A 359 -29.49 9.44 -9.19
CA VAL A 359 -30.20 10.31 -10.15
C VAL A 359 -29.33 11.52 -10.50
N ASP A 360 -29.15 11.82 -11.79
CA ASP A 360 -28.38 12.96 -12.27
C ASP A 360 -29.14 14.29 -12.09
N VAL A 361 -28.89 14.90 -10.93
CA VAL A 361 -29.46 16.20 -10.56
C VAL A 361 -28.84 17.34 -11.39
N PHE A 362 -27.62 17.19 -11.89
CA PHE A 362 -26.92 18.28 -12.58
C PHE A 362 -27.21 18.28 -14.09
N GLY A 363 -27.33 17.10 -14.71
CA GLY A 363 -27.84 16.93 -16.06
C GLY A 363 -29.35 17.13 -16.17
N GLY A 364 -30.07 17.18 -15.04
CA GLY A 364 -31.49 17.50 -15.01
C GLY A 364 -32.40 16.30 -15.25
N GLU A 365 -31.92 15.07 -15.08
CA GLU A 365 -32.70 13.83 -15.22
C GLU A 365 -33.99 13.88 -14.38
N HIS A 366 -33.86 14.30 -13.12
CA HIS A 366 -34.96 14.53 -12.19
C HIS A 366 -35.99 15.59 -12.64
N LYS A 367 -35.73 16.34 -13.72
CA LYS A 367 -36.64 17.36 -14.29
C LYS A 367 -37.33 16.91 -15.57
N THR A 368 -37.04 15.69 -16.05
CA THR A 368 -37.66 15.16 -17.26
C THR A 368 -39.10 14.70 -16.97
N ASP A 369 -39.98 14.84 -17.95
CA ASP A 369 -41.36 14.35 -17.81
C ASP A 369 -41.42 12.82 -17.63
N GLU A 370 -40.44 12.09 -18.18
CA GLU A 370 -40.28 10.65 -17.99
C GLU A 370 -39.98 10.31 -16.53
N TYR A 371 -39.03 11.01 -15.90
CA TYR A 371 -38.76 10.87 -14.47
C TYR A 371 -39.97 11.26 -13.62
N ALA A 372 -40.67 12.34 -13.99
CA ALA A 372 -41.87 12.78 -13.29
C ALA A 372 -42.98 11.71 -13.29
N ALA A 373 -43.21 11.10 -14.46
CA ALA A 373 -44.21 10.07 -14.66
C ALA A 373 -43.85 8.75 -13.95
N LYS A 374 -42.56 8.38 -13.94
CA LYS A 374 -42.08 7.09 -13.44
C LYS A 374 -41.77 7.09 -11.95
N PHE A 375 -41.22 8.19 -11.42
CA PHE A 375 -40.63 8.23 -10.08
C PHE A 375 -41.23 9.29 -9.17
N HIS A 376 -41.16 10.58 -9.53
CA HIS A 376 -41.55 11.68 -8.64
C HIS A 376 -42.32 12.78 -9.38
N PRO A 377 -43.64 12.95 -9.16
CA PRO A 377 -44.47 13.87 -9.95
C PRO A 377 -44.02 15.34 -9.89
N PHE A 378 -43.34 15.74 -8.81
CA PHE A 378 -42.79 17.09 -8.64
C PHE A 378 -41.34 17.29 -9.09
N ASN A 379 -40.75 16.34 -9.82
CA ASN A 379 -39.37 16.46 -10.33
C ASN A 379 -38.33 16.65 -9.20
N LYS A 380 -38.43 15.82 -8.16
CA LYS A 380 -37.54 15.86 -6.98
C LYS A 380 -36.96 14.48 -6.67
N ILE A 381 -35.98 14.50 -5.77
CA ILE A 381 -35.35 13.35 -5.14
C ILE A 381 -35.43 13.51 -3.62
N PRO A 382 -35.42 12.43 -2.83
CA PRO A 382 -35.32 11.02 -3.22
C PRO A 382 -36.67 10.31 -3.47
N VAL A 383 -36.62 9.11 -4.04
CA VAL A 383 -37.74 8.15 -4.18
C VAL A 383 -37.31 6.78 -3.68
N LEU A 384 -38.10 6.14 -2.82
CA LEU A 384 -37.91 4.76 -2.39
C LEU A 384 -38.84 3.84 -3.19
N ILE A 385 -38.31 2.77 -3.76
CA ILE A 385 -39.08 1.65 -4.30
C ILE A 385 -38.82 0.44 -3.42
N ASP A 386 -39.87 -0.01 -2.75
CA ASP A 386 -39.91 -1.22 -1.95
C ASP A 386 -40.61 -2.31 -2.76
N GLU A 387 -39.81 -3.17 -3.40
CA GLU A 387 -40.31 -4.23 -4.26
C GLU A 387 -40.99 -5.36 -3.49
N GLU A 388 -40.66 -5.55 -2.21
CA GLU A 388 -41.29 -6.56 -1.35
C GLU A 388 -42.74 -6.17 -1.04
N ALA A 389 -42.95 -4.90 -0.70
CA ALA A 389 -44.28 -4.37 -0.43
C ALA A 389 -45.03 -3.95 -1.71
N GLY A 390 -44.32 -3.83 -2.85
CA GLY A 390 -44.85 -3.27 -4.09
C GLY A 390 -45.19 -1.79 -3.97
N VAL A 391 -44.48 -1.05 -3.11
CA VAL A 391 -44.79 0.36 -2.78
C VAL A 391 -43.70 1.29 -3.30
N ARG A 392 -44.11 2.39 -3.91
CA ARG A 392 -43.26 3.53 -4.26
C ARG A 392 -43.59 4.70 -3.35
N VAL A 393 -42.59 5.20 -2.62
CA VAL A 393 -42.72 6.33 -1.70
C VAL A 393 -41.78 7.45 -2.11
N PHE A 394 -42.29 8.67 -2.16
CA PHE A 394 -41.51 9.89 -2.41
C PHE A 394 -41.75 10.89 -1.26
N GLU A 395 -40.98 11.97 -1.20
CA GLU A 395 -40.74 12.82 -0.01
C GLU A 395 -39.87 12.16 1.06
N SER A 396 -38.73 12.77 1.41
CA SER A 396 -37.77 12.15 2.33
C SER A 396 -38.34 11.88 3.73
N HIS A 397 -39.26 12.72 4.20
CA HIS A 397 -39.95 12.53 5.47
C HIS A 397 -40.92 11.35 5.41
N ALA A 398 -41.73 11.26 4.34
CA ALA A 398 -42.66 10.15 4.15
C ALA A 398 -41.94 8.80 3.99
N ILE A 399 -40.82 8.78 3.24
CA ILE A 399 -39.96 7.60 3.11
C ILE A 399 -39.43 7.16 4.48
N ALA A 400 -38.92 8.09 5.28
CA ALA A 400 -38.41 7.77 6.61
C ALA A 400 -39.51 7.24 7.56
N HIS A 401 -40.71 7.83 7.53
CA HIS A 401 -41.87 7.33 8.26
C HIS A 401 -42.28 5.93 7.82
N TYR A 402 -42.33 5.69 6.51
CA TYR A 402 -42.60 4.37 5.95
C TYR A 402 -41.60 3.32 6.44
N LEU A 403 -40.31 3.62 6.41
CA LEU A 403 -39.26 2.72 6.90
C LEU A 403 -39.36 2.46 8.40
N ALA A 404 -39.69 3.48 9.20
CA ALA A 404 -39.91 3.30 10.64
C ALA A 404 -41.13 2.41 10.92
N ALA A 405 -42.22 2.58 10.18
CA ALA A 405 -43.45 1.80 10.34
C ALA A 405 -43.30 0.36 9.84
N LYS A 406 -42.75 0.15 8.64
CA LYS A 406 -42.56 -1.19 8.05
C LYS A 406 -41.66 -2.07 8.93
N TYR A 407 -40.59 -1.48 9.46
CA TYR A 407 -39.58 -2.19 10.24
C TYR A 407 -39.71 -1.89 11.74
N HIS A 408 -40.94 -1.72 12.23
CA HIS A 408 -41.21 -1.57 13.65
C HIS A 408 -40.76 -2.83 14.41
N GLY A 409 -40.06 -2.66 15.53
CA GLY A 409 -39.47 -3.77 16.30
C GLY A 409 -38.19 -4.36 15.70
N GLN A 410 -37.71 -3.88 14.56
CA GLN A 410 -36.42 -4.25 13.97
C GLN A 410 -35.40 -3.10 14.08
N GLY A 411 -34.25 -3.38 14.71
CA GLY A 411 -33.21 -2.39 14.93
C GLY A 411 -33.63 -1.35 15.99
N ILE A 412 -33.12 -0.12 15.88
CA ILE A 412 -33.52 0.96 16.78
C ILE A 412 -34.93 1.46 16.46
N GLU A 413 -35.72 1.69 17.51
CA GLU A 413 -37.08 2.19 17.37
C GLU A 413 -37.04 3.71 17.13
N LEU A 414 -37.36 4.14 15.91
CA LEU A 414 -37.29 5.55 15.51
C LEU A 414 -38.66 6.24 15.52
N SER A 415 -39.73 5.49 15.76
CA SER A 415 -41.10 5.99 15.93
C SER A 415 -41.78 5.21 17.05
N PRO A 416 -42.41 5.86 18.04
CA PRO A 416 -43.25 5.16 19.00
C PRO A 416 -44.46 4.51 18.31
N PRO A 417 -45.01 3.41 18.86
CA PRO A 417 -46.21 2.77 18.34
C PRO A 417 -47.44 3.68 18.55
N GLU A 418 -48.38 3.64 17.62
CA GLU A 418 -49.63 4.42 17.71
C GLU A 418 -50.52 4.01 18.90
N THR A 419 -50.27 2.83 19.47
CA THR A 419 -50.94 2.35 20.69
C THR A 419 -50.52 3.13 21.94
N ASP A 420 -49.32 3.72 21.96
CA ASP A 420 -48.90 4.66 23.01
C ASP A 420 -49.18 6.10 22.54
N LEU A 421 -50.44 6.51 22.71
CA LEU A 421 -50.90 7.83 22.29
C LEU A 421 -50.07 8.99 22.88
N LYS A 422 -49.50 8.82 24.08
CA LYS A 422 -48.73 9.89 24.73
C LYS A 422 -47.37 10.05 24.06
N ALA A 423 -46.64 8.95 23.86
CA ALA A 423 -45.36 8.98 23.17
C ALA A 423 -45.52 9.38 21.69
N TYR A 424 -46.57 8.88 21.03
CA TYR A 424 -46.88 9.22 19.64
C TYR A 424 -47.25 10.70 19.46
N ALA A 425 -48.05 11.28 20.36
CA ALA A 425 -48.35 12.71 20.34
C ALA A 425 -47.10 13.57 20.50
N ALA A 426 -46.20 13.21 21.43
CA ALA A 426 -44.93 13.92 21.63
C ALA A 426 -44.02 13.82 20.39
N PHE A 427 -43.99 12.65 19.74
CA PHE A 427 -43.26 12.44 18.49
C PHE A 427 -43.81 13.28 17.33
N GLN A 428 -45.12 13.29 17.12
CA GLN A 428 -45.77 14.11 16.09
C GLN A 428 -45.58 15.60 16.32
N GLN A 429 -45.62 16.02 17.60
CA GLN A 429 -45.28 17.38 18.00
C GLN A 429 -43.82 17.71 17.62
N ALA A 430 -42.86 16.84 17.95
CA ALA A 430 -41.45 17.05 17.64
C ALA A 430 -41.15 17.14 16.14
N LEU A 431 -41.82 16.32 15.32
CA LEU A 431 -41.74 16.41 13.86
C LEU A 431 -42.26 17.74 13.33
N SER A 432 -43.40 18.19 13.85
CA SER A 432 -44.00 19.46 13.47
C SER A 432 -43.11 20.65 13.85
N LEU A 433 -42.33 20.54 14.94
CA LEU A 433 -41.36 21.56 15.33
C LEU A 433 -40.24 21.70 14.30
N GLU A 434 -39.68 20.57 13.84
CA GLU A 434 -38.63 20.56 12.82
C GLU A 434 -39.11 21.25 11.54
N SER A 435 -40.27 20.84 11.03
CA SER A 435 -40.80 21.33 9.75
C SER A 435 -41.26 22.79 9.80
N SER A 436 -41.65 23.28 10.98
CA SER A 436 -42.22 24.63 11.13
C SER A 436 -41.20 25.68 11.55
N TYR A 437 -40.22 25.31 12.37
CA TYR A 437 -39.31 26.26 13.01
C TYR A 437 -37.84 26.05 12.67
N PHE A 438 -37.43 24.85 12.25
CA PHE A 438 -36.03 24.56 11.93
C PHE A 438 -35.79 24.53 10.42
N ASP A 439 -36.39 23.58 9.70
CA ASP A 439 -36.15 23.31 8.27
C ASP A 439 -36.34 24.55 7.38
N PRO A 440 -37.39 25.39 7.52
CA PRO A 440 -37.55 26.58 6.67
C PRO A 440 -36.36 27.55 6.75
N ASN A 441 -35.80 27.72 7.95
CA ASN A 441 -34.68 28.63 8.18
C ASN A 441 -33.38 28.05 7.63
N VAL A 442 -33.04 26.80 7.98
CA VAL A 442 -31.78 26.17 7.56
C VAL A 442 -31.76 25.83 6.06
N SER A 443 -32.89 25.43 5.48
CA SER A 443 -32.98 25.17 4.04
C SER A 443 -32.85 26.45 3.23
N SER A 444 -33.45 27.56 3.68
CA SER A 444 -33.31 28.88 3.07
C SER A 444 -31.86 29.38 3.10
N ILE A 445 -31.18 29.26 4.25
CA ILE A 445 -29.75 29.60 4.37
C ILE A 445 -28.90 28.76 3.40
N ALA A 446 -29.13 27.45 3.35
CA ALA A 446 -28.43 26.56 2.42
C ALA A 446 -28.69 26.93 0.95
N VAL A 447 -29.92 27.34 0.60
CA VAL A 447 -30.25 27.83 -0.74
C VAL A 447 -29.45 29.08 -1.08
N GLN A 448 -29.41 30.06 -0.18
CA GLN A 448 -28.73 31.33 -0.42
C GLN A 448 -27.21 31.19 -0.47
N GLU A 449 -26.60 30.50 0.50
CA GLU A 449 -25.14 30.45 0.67
C GLU A 449 -24.48 29.32 -0.12
N VAL A 450 -25.20 28.24 -0.45
CA VAL A 450 -24.63 27.07 -1.13
C VAL A 450 -25.24 26.89 -2.52
N PHE A 451 -26.56 26.70 -2.61
CA PHE A 451 -27.16 26.25 -3.86
C PHE A 451 -27.26 27.35 -4.93
N ASN A 452 -27.53 28.60 -4.57
CA ASN A 452 -27.61 29.71 -5.52
C ASN A 452 -26.24 30.03 -6.15
N PRO A 453 -25.14 30.20 -5.37
CA PRO A 453 -23.81 30.36 -5.94
C PRO A 453 -23.40 29.17 -6.81
N TYR A 454 -23.67 27.95 -6.35
CA TYR A 454 -23.34 26.73 -7.10
C TYR A 454 -24.09 26.64 -8.44
N LYS A 455 -25.35 27.12 -8.49
CA LYS A 455 -26.16 27.19 -9.72
C LYS A 455 -25.84 28.40 -10.62
N GLY A 456 -24.88 29.23 -10.25
CA GLY A 456 -24.56 30.46 -10.98
C GLY A 456 -25.65 31.54 -10.89
N LEU A 457 -26.53 31.46 -9.89
CA LEU A 457 -27.64 32.41 -9.68
C LEU A 457 -27.23 33.69 -8.93
N GLY A 458 -25.92 33.89 -8.72
CA GLY A 458 -25.34 35.04 -8.02
C GLY A 458 -24.95 34.76 -6.57
N PRO A 459 -24.29 35.73 -5.90
CA PRO A 459 -23.90 35.60 -4.50
C PRO A 459 -25.11 35.60 -3.57
N ALA A 460 -24.94 35.04 -2.37
CA ALA A 460 -25.98 34.95 -1.36
C ALA A 460 -26.57 36.33 -0.99
N ASN A 461 -27.90 36.41 -0.87
CA ASN A 461 -28.53 37.59 -0.30
C ASN A 461 -28.36 37.57 1.23
N LYS A 462 -27.43 38.39 1.73
CA LYS A 462 -27.08 38.46 3.14
C LYS A 462 -28.22 38.95 4.04
N GLU A 463 -29.17 39.74 3.55
CA GLU A 463 -30.33 40.16 4.33
C GLU A 463 -31.26 38.98 4.62
N ILE A 464 -31.52 38.15 3.61
CA ILE A 464 -32.31 36.91 3.76
C ILE A 464 -31.62 35.95 4.72
N VAL A 465 -30.30 35.77 4.57
CA VAL A 465 -29.52 34.87 5.45
C VAL A 465 -29.56 35.34 6.89
N ASN A 466 -29.31 36.63 7.15
CA ASN A 466 -29.36 37.20 8.50
C ASN A 466 -30.77 37.13 9.12
N GLY A 467 -31.83 37.34 8.31
CA GLY A 467 -33.20 37.16 8.75
C GLY A 467 -33.48 35.74 9.21
N ASN A 468 -33.15 34.74 8.37
CA ASN A 468 -33.31 33.33 8.72
C ASN A 468 -32.46 32.90 9.92
N LEU A 469 -31.25 33.45 10.09
CA LEU A 469 -30.43 33.19 11.28
C LEU A 469 -31.06 33.76 12.56
N LYS A 470 -31.71 34.93 12.48
CA LYS A 470 -32.42 35.53 13.61
C LYS A 470 -33.66 34.71 13.98
N ASP A 471 -34.42 34.26 12.99
CA ASP A 471 -35.60 33.43 13.22
C ASP A 471 -35.20 32.03 13.73
N LEU A 472 -34.08 31.49 13.26
CA LEU A 472 -33.47 30.27 13.78
C LEU A 472 -33.02 30.45 15.24
N ASP A 473 -32.37 31.57 15.59
CA ASP A 473 -31.98 31.89 16.97
C ASP A 473 -33.22 31.90 17.89
N ALA A 474 -34.32 32.51 17.44
CA ALA A 474 -35.59 32.50 18.17
C ALA A 474 -36.19 31.09 18.32
N ALA A 475 -36.12 30.25 17.28
CA ALA A 475 -36.56 28.86 17.33
C ALA A 475 -35.74 28.05 18.35
N LEU A 476 -34.42 28.23 18.38
CA LEU A 476 -33.52 27.51 19.29
C LEU A 476 -33.80 27.81 20.78
N ILE A 477 -34.32 28.99 21.11
CA ILE A 477 -34.81 29.30 22.48
C ILE A 477 -35.93 28.31 22.88
N GLY A 478 -36.83 28.00 21.95
CA GLY A 478 -37.90 27.01 22.17
C GLY A 478 -37.33 25.61 22.35
N TYR A 479 -36.37 25.22 21.52
CA TYR A 479 -35.69 23.92 21.61
C TYR A 479 -34.95 23.76 22.94
N GLU A 480 -34.27 24.80 23.42
CA GLU A 480 -33.57 24.79 24.71
C GLU A 480 -34.54 24.53 25.88
N ARG A 481 -35.75 25.12 25.84
CA ARG A 481 -36.79 24.89 26.87
C ARG A 481 -37.30 23.44 26.88
N ILE A 482 -37.24 22.76 25.75
CA ILE A 482 -37.63 21.35 25.61
C ILE A 482 -36.46 20.47 26.07
N LEU A 483 -35.31 20.58 25.40
CA LEU A 483 -34.14 19.71 25.61
C LEU A 483 -33.45 19.89 26.97
N SER A 484 -33.73 20.97 27.69
CA SER A 484 -33.32 21.10 29.10
C SER A 484 -34.03 20.12 30.04
N LYS A 485 -35.17 19.57 29.63
CA LYS A 485 -36.01 18.68 30.46
C LYS A 485 -35.96 17.22 30.02
N GLN A 486 -35.50 16.94 28.81
CA GLN A 486 -35.52 15.62 28.18
C GLN A 486 -34.36 15.47 27.20
N LYS A 487 -33.98 14.23 26.89
CA LYS A 487 -32.74 13.96 26.13
C LYS A 487 -32.86 14.24 24.61
N TYR A 488 -34.03 14.04 24.04
CA TYR A 488 -34.37 14.18 22.61
C TYR A 488 -35.69 14.93 22.46
N LEU A 489 -36.06 15.35 21.25
CA LEU A 489 -37.23 16.23 21.06
C LEU A 489 -38.57 15.57 21.39
N ALA A 490 -38.67 14.25 21.24
CA ALA A 490 -39.87 13.48 21.54
C ALA A 490 -39.86 12.83 22.94
N GLY A 491 -38.77 12.94 23.70
CA GLY A 491 -38.61 12.33 25.03
C GLY A 491 -37.18 11.86 25.29
N ASP A 492 -37.02 10.66 25.87
CA ASP A 492 -35.70 10.14 26.25
C ASP A 492 -35.03 9.24 25.20
N ASN A 493 -35.78 8.84 24.18
CA ASN A 493 -35.30 8.02 23.07
C ASN A 493 -35.16 8.85 21.79
N VAL A 494 -34.17 8.51 20.96
CA VAL A 494 -33.98 9.14 19.66
C VAL A 494 -35.11 8.72 18.72
N THR A 495 -35.62 9.66 17.95
CA THR A 495 -36.70 9.41 16.98
C THR A 495 -36.35 10.01 15.62
N LEU A 496 -37.19 9.77 14.61
CA LEU A 496 -37.07 10.43 13.30
C LEU A 496 -37.00 11.95 13.43
N ALA A 497 -37.74 12.54 14.37
CA ALA A 497 -37.75 13.98 14.61
C ALA A 497 -36.33 14.51 14.88
N ASP A 498 -35.51 13.79 15.63
CA ASP A 498 -34.14 14.21 15.90
C ASP A 498 -33.25 14.06 14.65
N LEU A 499 -33.37 12.95 13.93
CA LEU A 499 -32.55 12.64 12.75
C LEU A 499 -32.78 13.60 11.58
N PHE A 500 -34.01 14.13 11.44
CA PHE A 500 -34.35 15.04 10.34
C PHE A 500 -33.57 16.35 10.34
N HIS A 501 -33.08 16.77 11.51
CA HIS A 501 -32.26 17.98 11.66
C HIS A 501 -30.83 17.83 11.11
N LEU A 502 -30.31 16.60 10.97
CA LEU A 502 -28.89 16.37 10.63
C LEU A 502 -28.48 16.90 9.25
N PRO A 503 -29.18 16.62 8.14
CA PRO A 503 -28.66 16.94 6.80
C PRO A 503 -28.53 18.44 6.54
N TYR A 504 -29.58 19.21 6.83
CA TYR A 504 -29.54 20.67 6.66
C TYR A 504 -28.80 21.36 7.81
N GLY A 505 -28.92 20.88 9.05
CA GLY A 505 -28.22 21.46 10.17
C GLY A 505 -26.69 21.31 10.04
N GLN A 506 -26.18 20.17 9.59
CA GLN A 506 -24.74 19.97 9.36
C GLN A 506 -24.23 20.92 8.27
N LEU A 507 -24.99 21.06 7.18
CA LEU A 507 -24.64 21.96 6.09
C LEU A 507 -24.62 23.44 6.53
N THR A 508 -25.55 23.84 7.41
CA THR A 508 -25.67 25.21 7.88
C THR A 508 -24.84 25.54 9.12
N GLU A 509 -24.17 24.56 9.72
CA GLU A 509 -23.32 24.77 10.89
C GLU A 509 -22.20 25.76 10.60
N SER A 510 -21.52 25.62 9.46
CA SER A 510 -20.49 26.58 9.00
C SER A 510 -21.06 27.88 8.43
N LEU A 511 -22.39 28.01 8.33
CA LEU A 511 -23.10 29.13 7.71
C LEU A 511 -23.87 29.98 8.73
N GLY A 512 -23.61 29.77 10.02
CA GLY A 512 -24.12 30.58 11.12
C GLY A 512 -24.80 29.77 12.24
N LEU A 513 -25.32 28.57 11.95
CA LEU A 513 -25.92 27.73 13.01
C LEU A 513 -24.88 27.36 14.09
N GLY A 514 -23.63 27.09 13.70
CA GLY A 514 -22.54 26.77 14.62
C GLY A 514 -22.21 27.90 15.61
N GLU A 515 -22.52 29.15 15.28
CA GLU A 515 -22.34 30.30 16.18
C GLU A 515 -23.50 30.46 17.17
N LEU A 516 -24.68 29.96 16.81
CA LEU A 516 -25.88 30.02 17.65
C LEU A 516 -25.91 28.90 18.69
N LEU A 517 -25.44 27.69 18.33
CA LEU A 517 -25.48 26.50 19.20
C LEU A 517 -24.90 26.74 20.61
N PRO A 518 -23.73 27.41 20.80
CA PRO A 518 -23.16 27.63 22.13
C PRO A 518 -24.01 28.50 23.07
N LYS A 519 -25.00 29.25 22.54
CA LYS A 519 -25.94 30.02 23.37
C LYS A 519 -26.94 29.12 24.11
N TYR A 520 -27.13 27.89 23.64
CA TYR A 520 -28.17 26.95 24.07
C TYR A 520 -27.53 25.60 24.45
N PRO A 521 -27.05 25.45 25.71
CA PRO A 521 -26.25 24.29 26.10
C PRO A 521 -26.95 22.94 25.94
N ALA A 522 -28.27 22.86 26.16
CA ALA A 522 -29.01 21.61 25.98
C ALA A 522 -29.15 21.26 24.48
N VAL A 523 -29.41 22.26 23.64
CA VAL A 523 -29.41 22.09 22.17
C VAL A 523 -28.03 21.67 21.66
N GLU A 524 -26.95 22.33 22.08
CA GLU A 524 -25.59 22.01 21.66
C GLU A 524 -25.21 20.56 22.03
N LYS A 525 -25.58 20.13 23.24
CA LYS A 525 -25.37 18.75 23.70
C LYS A 525 -26.14 17.75 22.84
N TRP A 526 -27.42 18.02 22.55
CA TRP A 526 -28.26 17.17 21.69
C TRP A 526 -27.69 17.10 20.26
N TRP A 527 -27.36 18.24 19.66
CA TRP A 527 -26.81 18.34 18.30
C TRP A 527 -25.50 17.54 18.15
N ASN A 528 -24.57 17.72 19.09
CA ASN A 528 -23.32 16.97 19.08
C ASN A 528 -23.53 15.47 19.29
N GLY A 529 -24.50 15.09 20.14
CA GLY A 529 -24.88 13.70 20.34
C GLY A 529 -25.44 13.03 19.08
N LEU A 530 -26.19 13.76 18.25
CA LEU A 530 -26.67 13.25 16.97
C LEU A 530 -25.53 13.07 15.95
N LYS A 531 -24.60 14.03 15.86
CA LYS A 531 -23.43 13.93 14.97
C LYS A 531 -22.44 12.82 15.36
N GLU A 532 -22.45 12.41 16.63
CA GLU A 532 -21.56 11.38 17.13
C GLU A 532 -21.99 9.95 16.75
N ARG A 533 -23.20 9.77 16.21
CA ARG A 533 -23.78 8.47 15.85
C ARG A 533 -23.03 7.81 14.70
N GLU A 534 -22.87 6.50 14.77
CA GLU A 534 -22.07 5.72 13.79
C GLU A 534 -22.67 5.77 12.38
N SER A 535 -24.00 5.75 12.28
CA SER A 535 -24.78 5.91 11.04
C SER A 535 -24.42 7.19 10.28
N TRP A 536 -24.15 8.28 11.01
CA TRP A 536 -23.81 9.59 10.46
C TRP A 536 -22.32 9.72 10.11
N LYS A 537 -21.44 9.03 10.85
CA LYS A 537 -19.97 9.07 10.65
C LYS A 537 -19.46 8.26 9.45
N LYS A 538 -20.26 7.36 8.88
CA LYS A 538 -19.84 6.44 7.81
C LYS A 538 -19.78 7.08 6.41
N ILE A 539 -18.89 8.04 6.17
CA ILE A 539 -18.32 8.36 4.84
C ILE A 539 -16.88 8.89 5.04
N ASN A 540 -15.85 8.07 4.78
CA ASN A 540 -14.42 8.50 4.55
C ASN A 540 -13.38 7.37 4.32
N VAL A 541 -13.79 6.09 4.31
CA VAL A 541 -12.87 4.94 4.11
C VAL A 541 -12.12 5.02 2.77
N ALA A 542 -12.77 5.55 1.74
CA ALA A 542 -12.19 5.78 0.41
C ALA A 542 -10.95 6.68 0.43
N SER A 543 -10.98 7.78 1.19
CA SER A 543 -9.86 8.73 1.31
C SER A 543 -8.62 8.08 1.93
N VAL A 544 -8.83 7.20 2.91
CA VAL A 544 -7.74 6.43 3.54
C VAL A 544 -7.17 5.40 2.56
N ALA A 545 -8.02 4.70 1.80
CA ALA A 545 -7.57 3.73 0.80
C ALA A 545 -6.79 4.39 -0.36
N LEU A 546 -7.24 5.57 -0.83
CA LEU A 546 -6.50 6.36 -1.79
C LEU A 546 -5.12 6.77 -1.24
N GLY A 547 -5.11 7.29 -0.01
CA GLY A 547 -3.88 7.64 0.69
C GLY A 547 -2.91 6.47 0.76
N PHE A 548 -3.39 5.31 1.21
CA PHE A 548 -2.57 4.10 1.26
C PHE A 548 -1.97 3.76 -0.10
N SER A 549 -2.79 3.80 -1.15
CA SER A 549 -2.35 3.53 -2.52
C SER A 549 -1.28 4.51 -2.98
N LEU A 550 -1.40 5.81 -2.65
CA LEU A 550 -0.38 6.80 -2.98
C LEU A 550 0.94 6.56 -2.22
N GLY A 551 0.86 6.31 -0.91
CA GLY A 551 2.05 6.06 -0.08
C GLY A 551 2.78 4.78 -0.47
N PHE A 552 2.04 3.67 -0.56
CA PHE A 552 2.60 2.38 -0.99
C PHE A 552 3.01 2.42 -2.48
N GLY A 553 2.26 3.13 -3.31
CA GLY A 553 2.52 3.32 -4.74
C GLY A 553 3.82 4.06 -5.01
N PHE A 554 4.11 5.13 -4.27
CA PHE A 554 5.40 5.84 -4.36
C PHE A 554 6.58 4.89 -4.17
N LEU A 555 6.48 3.99 -3.19
CA LEU A 555 7.53 3.03 -2.87
C LEU A 555 7.63 1.91 -3.92
N THR A 556 6.49 1.53 -4.49
CA THR A 556 6.42 0.58 -5.62
C THR A 556 7.05 1.17 -6.88
N VAL A 557 6.75 2.43 -7.20
CA VAL A 557 7.40 3.21 -8.28
C VAL A 557 8.91 3.29 -8.05
N TRP A 558 9.33 3.55 -6.82
CA TRP A 558 10.74 3.61 -6.48
C TRP A 558 11.47 2.29 -6.76
N GLU A 559 10.86 1.16 -6.39
CA GLU A 559 11.44 -0.16 -6.69
C GLU A 559 11.45 -0.46 -8.19
N ALA A 560 10.37 -0.12 -8.91
CA ALA A 560 10.29 -0.20 -10.37
C ALA A 560 11.39 0.63 -11.05
N MET A 561 11.66 1.85 -10.57
CA MET A 561 12.75 2.71 -11.04
C MET A 561 14.12 2.06 -10.82
N LYS A 562 14.37 1.45 -9.64
CA LYS A 562 15.62 0.74 -9.39
C LYS A 562 15.80 -0.44 -10.35
N GLN A 563 14.76 -1.23 -10.58
CA GLN A 563 14.81 -2.36 -11.52
C GLN A 563 15.04 -1.87 -12.95
N THR A 564 14.38 -0.80 -13.35
CA THR A 564 14.58 -0.15 -14.66
C THR A 564 16.03 0.30 -14.85
N ARG A 565 16.63 0.95 -13.84
CA ARG A 565 18.03 1.41 -13.89
C ARG A 565 19.06 0.27 -13.89
N ARG A 566 18.75 -0.86 -13.25
CA ARG A 566 19.63 -2.05 -13.24
C ARG A 566 19.63 -2.80 -14.58
N ASN A 567 18.59 -2.62 -15.38
CA ASN A 567 18.48 -3.26 -16.69
C ASN A 567 19.36 -2.53 -17.72
N ARG A 568 20.16 -3.28 -18.49
CA ARG A 568 21.08 -2.72 -19.50
C ARG A 568 20.35 -2.09 -20.68
N SER A 569 19.13 -2.57 -20.99
CA SER A 569 18.29 -2.06 -22.08
C SER A 569 16.81 -2.01 -21.65
N PRO A 570 16.41 -1.01 -20.84
CA PRO A 570 15.07 -0.95 -20.27
C PRO A 570 13.98 -0.83 -21.34
N LEU A 571 14.20 0.00 -22.37
CA LEU A 571 13.26 0.25 -23.47
C LEU A 571 13.01 -0.97 -24.38
N ARG A 572 13.75 -2.07 -24.19
CA ARG A 572 13.53 -3.32 -24.94
C ARG A 572 12.95 -4.44 -24.07
N SER A 573 12.76 -4.18 -22.78
CA SER A 573 12.33 -5.20 -21.83
C SER A 573 10.82 -5.14 -21.64
N THR A 574 10.10 -6.15 -22.18
CA THR A 574 8.65 -6.29 -22.00
C THR A 574 8.26 -6.30 -20.52
N TYR A 575 9.05 -6.95 -19.65
CA TYR A 575 8.83 -6.96 -18.20
C TYR A 575 8.79 -5.56 -17.58
N ILE A 576 9.67 -4.65 -18.01
CA ILE A 576 9.69 -3.27 -17.51
C ILE A 576 8.44 -2.50 -17.97
N TYR A 577 8.02 -2.67 -19.22
CA TYR A 577 6.76 -2.07 -19.69
C TYR A 577 5.54 -2.61 -18.94
N MET A 578 5.52 -3.90 -18.61
CA MET A 578 4.43 -4.48 -17.82
C MET A 578 4.37 -3.88 -16.40
N ILE A 579 5.52 -3.73 -15.72
CA ILE A 579 5.55 -3.08 -14.39
C ILE A 579 5.03 -1.64 -14.44
N TRP A 580 5.52 -0.83 -15.39
CA TRP A 580 5.09 0.57 -15.48
C TRP A 580 3.64 0.70 -15.93
N GLY A 581 3.16 -0.20 -16.79
CA GLY A 581 1.76 -0.27 -17.18
C GLY A 581 0.85 -0.55 -15.98
N GLU A 582 1.24 -1.48 -15.11
CA GLU A 582 0.50 -1.82 -13.89
C GLU A 582 0.39 -0.59 -12.97
N ILE A 583 1.50 0.10 -12.74
CA ILE A 583 1.56 1.32 -11.91
C ILE A 583 0.63 2.41 -12.46
N ILE A 584 0.65 2.62 -13.77
CA ILE A 584 -0.19 3.63 -14.43
C ILE A 584 -1.68 3.26 -14.30
N ALA A 585 -2.02 1.98 -14.43
CA ALA A 585 -3.40 1.52 -14.26
C ALA A 585 -3.91 1.73 -12.83
N ASN A 586 -3.10 1.38 -11.83
CA ASN A 586 -3.39 1.61 -10.41
C ASN A 586 -3.64 3.10 -10.12
N LEU A 587 -2.78 3.98 -10.67
CA LEU A 587 -2.94 5.43 -10.53
C LEU A 587 -4.22 5.92 -11.21
N GLY A 588 -4.52 5.41 -12.40
CA GLY A 588 -5.74 5.72 -13.16
C GLY A 588 -7.01 5.38 -12.39
N ILE A 589 -7.13 4.15 -11.87
CA ILE A 589 -8.30 3.73 -11.05
C ILE A 589 -8.39 4.55 -9.77
N GLY A 590 -7.26 4.77 -9.08
CA GLY A 590 -7.24 5.55 -7.84
C GLY A 590 -7.79 6.96 -8.04
N ILE A 591 -7.28 7.67 -9.06
CA ILE A 591 -7.72 9.03 -9.39
C ILE A 591 -9.17 9.04 -9.86
N LEU A 592 -9.52 8.23 -10.86
CA LEU A 592 -10.88 8.20 -11.43
C LEU A 592 -11.92 7.82 -10.38
N GLY A 593 -11.65 6.78 -9.58
CA GLY A 593 -12.55 6.36 -8.52
C GLY A 593 -12.69 7.41 -7.42
N TYR A 594 -11.65 8.18 -7.11
CA TYR A 594 -11.73 9.22 -6.09
C TYR A 594 -12.52 10.44 -6.58
N LEU A 595 -12.28 10.85 -7.83
CA LEU A 595 -13.03 11.94 -8.46
C LEU A 595 -14.51 11.57 -8.63
N PHE A 596 -14.78 10.30 -8.96
CA PHE A 596 -16.14 9.75 -9.02
C PHE A 596 -16.82 9.76 -7.65
N LEU A 597 -16.13 9.29 -6.60
CA LEU A 597 -16.67 9.24 -5.23
C LEU A 597 -16.98 10.61 -4.63
N ASN A 598 -16.20 11.64 -4.98
CA ASN A 598 -16.45 13.00 -4.52
C ASN A 598 -17.48 13.75 -5.39
N GLY A 599 -18.06 13.09 -6.40
CA GLY A 599 -19.06 13.70 -7.29
C GLY A 599 -18.50 14.80 -8.19
N ILE A 600 -17.17 14.85 -8.38
CA ILE A 600 -16.53 15.84 -9.28
C ILE A 600 -16.76 15.46 -10.74
N ILE A 601 -16.80 14.15 -11.03
CA ILE A 601 -17.04 13.61 -12.36
C ILE A 601 -18.39 12.88 -12.35
N GLN A 602 -19.25 13.20 -13.31
CA GLN A 602 -20.58 12.61 -13.50
C GLN A 602 -20.50 11.13 -13.90
N PRO A 603 -21.40 10.24 -13.45
CA PRO A 603 -21.48 8.87 -13.96
C PRO A 603 -21.74 8.88 -15.46
N GLY A 604 -20.95 8.13 -16.22
CA GLY A 604 -21.10 8.06 -17.67
C GLY A 604 -20.32 6.89 -18.27
N VAL A 605 -20.78 6.43 -19.44
CA VAL A 605 -20.16 5.31 -20.17
C VAL A 605 -18.65 5.49 -20.34
N PRO A 606 -18.10 6.67 -20.70
CA PRO A 606 -16.66 6.84 -20.83
C PRO A 606 -15.91 6.55 -19.52
N ILE A 607 -16.47 6.96 -18.38
CA ILE A 607 -15.81 6.83 -17.08
C ILE A 607 -15.84 5.39 -16.60
N PHE A 608 -17.00 4.72 -16.69
CA PHE A 608 -17.10 3.30 -16.40
C PHE A 608 -16.22 2.48 -17.34
N PHE A 609 -16.15 2.84 -18.62
CA PHE A 609 -15.23 2.24 -19.58
C PHE A 609 -13.77 2.40 -19.14
N PHE A 610 -13.33 3.61 -18.76
CA PHE A 610 -11.93 3.82 -18.36
C PHE A 610 -11.59 3.15 -17.02
N ILE A 611 -12.51 3.13 -16.05
CA ILE A 611 -12.33 2.41 -14.79
C ILE A 611 -12.18 0.91 -15.06
N LEU A 612 -13.07 0.32 -15.87
CA LEU A 612 -12.98 -1.08 -16.28
C LEU A 612 -11.74 -1.36 -17.13
N PHE A 613 -11.38 -0.45 -18.02
CA PHE A 613 -10.20 -0.57 -18.88
C PHE A 613 -8.94 -0.69 -18.05
N PHE A 614 -8.75 0.20 -17.08
CA PHE A 614 -7.58 0.12 -16.21
C PHE A 614 -7.62 -1.14 -15.36
N TRP A 615 -8.79 -1.56 -14.85
CA TRP A 615 -8.93 -2.79 -14.07
C TRP A 615 -8.60 -4.06 -14.88
N VAL A 616 -9.11 -4.16 -16.10
CA VAL A 616 -8.81 -5.27 -17.03
C VAL A 616 -7.34 -5.27 -17.42
N PHE A 617 -6.79 -4.09 -17.71
CA PHE A 617 -5.39 -3.94 -18.07
C PHE A 617 -4.47 -4.36 -16.93
N GLU A 618 -4.81 -4.01 -15.70
CA GLU A 618 -4.12 -4.39 -14.46
C GLU A 618 -4.09 -5.92 -14.27
N ILE A 619 -5.24 -6.60 -14.32
CA ILE A 619 -5.28 -8.07 -14.20
C ILE A 619 -4.45 -8.75 -15.29
N GLN A 620 -4.56 -8.24 -16.53
CA GLN A 620 -3.84 -8.80 -17.66
C GLN A 620 -2.32 -8.68 -17.47
N LEU A 621 -1.84 -7.51 -17.03
CA LEU A 621 -0.42 -7.27 -16.80
C LEU A 621 0.10 -8.07 -15.60
N LEU A 622 -0.64 -8.12 -14.49
CA LEU A 622 -0.27 -8.90 -13.31
C LEU A 622 -0.02 -10.38 -13.63
N PHE A 623 -0.95 -11.04 -14.33
CA PHE A 623 -0.78 -12.45 -14.70
C PHE A 623 0.38 -12.66 -15.67
N GLN A 624 0.59 -11.74 -16.59
CA GLN A 624 1.75 -11.81 -17.49
C GLN A 624 3.07 -11.61 -16.76
N ILE A 625 3.10 -10.79 -15.70
CA ILE A 625 4.26 -10.64 -14.81
C ILE A 625 4.58 -11.96 -14.10
N ILE A 626 3.56 -12.60 -13.50
CA ILE A 626 3.70 -13.90 -12.82
C ILE A 626 4.21 -14.98 -13.78
N ILE A 627 3.66 -15.03 -15.00
CA ILE A 627 4.07 -16.02 -16.01
C ILE A 627 5.46 -15.73 -16.53
N ASN A 628 5.80 -14.47 -16.77
CA ASN A 628 7.15 -14.09 -17.16
C ASN A 628 8.17 -14.51 -16.09
N ARG A 629 7.82 -14.43 -14.80
CA ARG A 629 8.64 -14.99 -13.71
C ARG A 629 8.75 -16.51 -13.79
N ILE A 630 7.66 -17.24 -14.00
CA ILE A 630 7.67 -18.71 -14.18
C ILE A 630 8.56 -19.10 -15.36
N SER A 631 8.53 -18.33 -16.45
CA SER A 631 9.31 -18.60 -17.66
C SER A 631 10.83 -18.54 -17.45
N ILE A 632 11.29 -17.77 -16.47
CA ILE A 632 12.72 -17.67 -16.12
C ILE A 632 13.20 -18.99 -15.49
N ILE A 633 12.31 -19.71 -14.82
CA ILE A 633 12.65 -20.93 -14.09
C ILE A 633 12.36 -22.19 -14.91
N ALA A 634 11.35 -22.22 -15.77
CA ALA A 634 10.93 -23.43 -16.49
C ALA A 634 11.77 -23.75 -17.75
N GLU A 635 12.03 -25.04 -18.02
CA GLU A 635 12.82 -25.52 -19.18
C GLU A 635 12.06 -25.52 -20.51
N SER A 636 10.79 -25.93 -20.50
CA SER A 636 10.03 -26.10 -21.73
C SER A 636 9.47 -24.76 -22.20
N ARG A 637 10.14 -24.17 -23.20
CA ARG A 637 9.66 -22.95 -23.89
C ARG A 637 8.26 -23.12 -24.48
N GLN A 638 7.90 -24.33 -24.90
CA GLN A 638 6.60 -24.60 -25.50
C GLN A 638 5.48 -24.63 -24.45
N THR A 639 5.74 -25.20 -23.26
CA THR A 639 4.81 -25.17 -22.13
C THR A 639 4.59 -23.74 -21.63
N ILE A 640 5.67 -22.96 -21.51
CA ILE A 640 5.59 -21.53 -21.14
C ILE A 640 4.78 -20.74 -22.16
N TRP A 641 5.01 -20.97 -23.46
CA TRP A 641 4.29 -20.26 -24.52
C TRP A 641 2.79 -20.58 -24.46
N ARG A 642 2.43 -21.86 -24.29
CA ARG A 642 1.03 -22.28 -24.10
C ARG A 642 0.43 -21.68 -22.83
N LEU A 643 1.17 -21.64 -21.73
CA LEU A 643 0.71 -21.04 -20.48
C LEU A 643 0.46 -19.53 -20.67
N LYS A 644 1.38 -18.81 -21.32
CA LYS A 644 1.31 -17.37 -21.57
C LYS A 644 0.10 -16.97 -22.39
N TRP A 645 -0.12 -17.65 -23.51
CA TRP A 645 -1.24 -17.36 -24.40
C TRP A 645 -2.55 -17.94 -23.89
N GLY A 646 -2.51 -19.09 -23.22
CA GLY A 646 -3.69 -19.73 -22.63
C GLY A 646 -4.30 -18.89 -21.52
N THR A 647 -3.51 -18.44 -20.54
CA THR A 647 -4.02 -17.54 -19.50
C THR A 647 -4.43 -16.18 -20.05
N ALA A 648 -3.67 -15.61 -21.00
CA ALA A 648 -4.06 -14.36 -21.65
C ALA A 648 -5.43 -14.49 -22.34
N PHE A 649 -5.67 -15.61 -23.04
CA PHE A 649 -6.93 -15.89 -23.72
C PHE A 649 -8.08 -16.05 -22.73
N VAL A 650 -7.91 -16.88 -21.69
CA VAL A 650 -8.95 -17.10 -20.66
C VAL A 650 -9.29 -15.80 -19.94
N THR A 651 -8.27 -15.02 -19.55
CA THR A 651 -8.45 -13.74 -18.85
C THR A 651 -9.16 -12.72 -19.75
N THR A 652 -8.79 -12.66 -21.03
CA THR A 652 -9.47 -11.79 -22.01
C THR A 652 -10.93 -12.18 -22.18
N LEU A 653 -11.26 -13.48 -22.21
CA LEU A 653 -12.64 -13.95 -22.34
C LEU A 653 -13.49 -13.55 -21.12
N ILE A 654 -12.95 -13.71 -19.91
CA ILE A 654 -13.59 -13.23 -18.67
C ILE A 654 -13.80 -11.71 -18.72
N ASN A 655 -12.77 -10.97 -19.15
CA ASN A 655 -12.81 -9.51 -19.21
C ASN A 655 -13.80 -8.98 -20.25
N ILE A 656 -13.90 -9.60 -21.43
CA ILE A 656 -14.93 -9.26 -22.43
C ILE A 656 -16.33 -9.44 -21.81
N ALA A 657 -16.56 -10.56 -21.12
CA ALA A 657 -17.83 -10.78 -20.45
C ALA A 657 -18.10 -9.72 -19.37
N VAL A 658 -17.09 -9.32 -18.58
CA VAL A 658 -17.23 -8.21 -17.62
C VAL A 658 -17.60 -6.91 -18.32
N PHE A 659 -16.95 -6.53 -19.43
CA PHE A 659 -17.30 -5.33 -20.19
C PHE A 659 -18.75 -5.36 -20.71
N CYS A 660 -19.15 -6.47 -21.33
CA CYS A 660 -20.48 -6.63 -21.90
C CYS A 660 -21.58 -6.70 -20.85
N ILE A 661 -21.27 -7.06 -19.61
CA ILE A 661 -22.25 -7.18 -18.52
C ILE A 661 -22.28 -5.91 -17.67
N PHE A 662 -21.11 -5.38 -17.31
CA PHE A 662 -20.99 -4.26 -16.37
C PHE A 662 -21.44 -2.94 -16.98
N ILE A 663 -21.03 -2.62 -18.21
CA ILE A 663 -21.39 -1.32 -18.81
C ILE A 663 -22.90 -1.20 -18.94
N PRO A 664 -23.63 -2.13 -19.59
CA PRO A 664 -25.09 -2.04 -19.70
C PRO A 664 -25.84 -2.10 -18.37
N ALA A 665 -25.23 -2.67 -17.32
CA ALA A 665 -25.79 -2.66 -15.97
C ALA A 665 -25.66 -1.30 -15.26
N HIS A 666 -24.75 -0.43 -15.70
CA HIS A 666 -24.47 0.87 -15.07
C HIS A 666 -24.69 2.08 -16.00
N VAL A 667 -25.14 1.87 -17.24
CA VAL A 667 -25.63 2.94 -18.11
C VAL A 667 -27.02 3.36 -17.63
N ASP A 668 -27.35 4.64 -17.76
CA ASP A 668 -28.68 5.17 -17.47
C ASP A 668 -29.51 5.32 -18.77
N PRO A 669 -30.71 4.72 -18.88
CA PRO A 669 -31.36 3.81 -17.93
C PRO A 669 -30.72 2.41 -17.89
N PRO A 670 -30.63 1.78 -16.70
CA PRO A 670 -30.02 0.46 -16.57
C PRO A 670 -30.93 -0.64 -17.10
N LEU A 671 -30.35 -1.59 -17.83
CA LEU A 671 -31.07 -2.78 -18.28
C LEU A 671 -31.19 -3.79 -17.11
N GLU A 672 -32.38 -3.97 -16.56
CA GLU A 672 -32.63 -4.81 -15.36
C GLU A 672 -32.09 -6.25 -15.48
N THR A 673 -32.14 -6.82 -16.68
CA THR A 673 -31.55 -8.14 -16.95
C THR A 673 -30.04 -8.14 -16.70
N PHE A 674 -29.34 -7.12 -17.18
CA PHE A 674 -27.89 -6.98 -16.98
C PHE A 674 -27.52 -6.65 -15.54
N VAL A 675 -28.35 -5.87 -14.82
CA VAL A 675 -28.16 -5.62 -13.38
C VAL A 675 -28.20 -6.93 -12.59
N THR A 676 -29.22 -7.75 -12.85
CA THR A 676 -29.38 -9.05 -12.18
C THR A 676 -28.22 -9.99 -12.50
N ILE A 677 -27.82 -10.08 -13.78
CA ILE A 677 -26.67 -10.89 -14.20
C ILE A 677 -25.38 -10.37 -13.54
N ASN A 678 -25.17 -9.05 -13.53
CA ASN A 678 -23.98 -8.42 -13.00
C ASN A 678 -23.80 -8.71 -11.50
N LYS A 679 -24.89 -8.71 -10.72
CA LYS A 679 -24.87 -9.01 -9.27
C LYS A 679 -24.17 -10.34 -8.96
N TYR A 680 -24.39 -11.37 -9.78
CA TYR A 680 -23.75 -12.68 -9.63
C TYR A 680 -22.43 -12.75 -10.39
N TRP A 681 -22.43 -12.33 -11.65
CA TRP A 681 -21.26 -12.43 -12.53
C TRP A 681 -20.06 -11.66 -11.98
N ASP A 682 -20.26 -10.50 -11.38
CA ASP A 682 -19.19 -9.66 -10.86
C ASP A 682 -18.45 -10.31 -9.67
N ARG A 683 -19.15 -11.13 -8.88
CA ARG A 683 -18.53 -11.97 -7.83
C ARG A 683 -17.85 -13.20 -8.43
N THR A 684 -18.53 -13.86 -9.38
CA THR A 684 -18.01 -15.05 -10.05
C THR A 684 -16.73 -14.74 -10.82
N SER A 685 -16.66 -13.62 -11.54
CA SER A 685 -15.48 -13.21 -12.30
C SER A 685 -14.26 -13.04 -11.38
N LYS A 686 -14.41 -12.38 -10.24
CA LYS A 686 -13.33 -12.20 -9.25
C LYS A 686 -12.92 -13.52 -8.58
N ILE A 687 -13.85 -14.43 -8.32
CA ILE A 687 -13.53 -15.78 -7.83
C ILE A 687 -12.71 -16.54 -8.87
N LEU A 688 -13.10 -16.50 -10.15
CA LEU A 688 -12.35 -17.14 -11.24
C LEU A 688 -10.93 -16.56 -11.36
N ILE A 689 -10.79 -15.23 -11.28
CA ILE A 689 -9.49 -14.55 -11.29
C ILE A 689 -8.64 -14.97 -10.08
N CYS A 690 -9.22 -15.04 -8.89
CA CYS A 690 -8.54 -15.53 -7.68
C CYS A 690 -8.06 -16.99 -7.82
N ILE A 691 -8.86 -17.86 -8.45
CA ILE A 691 -8.48 -19.25 -8.71
C ILE A 691 -7.30 -19.31 -9.69
N ILE A 692 -7.32 -18.49 -10.74
CA ILE A 692 -6.21 -18.41 -11.72
C ILE A 692 -4.93 -17.93 -11.02
N ASP A 693 -5.01 -16.89 -10.18
CA ASP A 693 -3.86 -16.39 -9.42
C ASP A 693 -3.28 -17.46 -8.49
N ALA A 694 -4.15 -18.13 -7.73
CA ALA A 694 -3.75 -19.21 -6.84
C ALA A 694 -3.12 -20.39 -7.60
N ALA A 695 -3.67 -20.77 -8.76
CA ALA A 695 -3.14 -21.84 -9.59
C ALA A 695 -1.76 -21.50 -10.17
N LEU A 696 -1.55 -20.27 -10.67
CA LEU A 696 -0.26 -19.82 -11.18
C LEU A 696 0.80 -19.76 -10.07
N ASN A 697 0.46 -19.25 -8.90
CA ASN A 697 1.36 -19.20 -7.75
C ASN A 697 1.68 -20.60 -7.20
N TRP A 698 0.70 -21.50 -7.15
CA TRP A 698 0.92 -22.90 -6.80
C TRP A 698 1.83 -23.61 -7.81
N TYR A 699 1.60 -23.43 -9.11
CA TYR A 699 2.41 -24.01 -10.17
C TYR A 699 3.85 -23.54 -10.11
N PHE A 700 4.08 -22.24 -9.83
CA PHE A 700 5.41 -21.71 -9.58
C PHE A 700 6.10 -22.42 -8.39
N LEU A 701 5.43 -22.57 -7.24
CA LEU A 701 6.00 -23.26 -6.08
C LEU A 701 6.32 -24.72 -6.38
N HIS A 702 5.47 -25.37 -7.15
CA HIS A 702 5.68 -26.74 -7.57
C HIS A 702 6.97 -26.88 -8.38
N ILE A 703 7.14 -26.07 -9.43
CA ILE A 703 8.36 -26.05 -10.25
C ILE A 703 9.60 -25.75 -9.40
N VAL A 704 9.49 -24.77 -8.50
CA VAL A 704 10.61 -24.37 -7.63
C VAL A 704 11.01 -25.49 -6.68
N LYS A 705 10.04 -26.18 -6.05
CA LYS A 705 10.31 -27.31 -5.16
C LYS A 705 10.94 -28.47 -5.94
N GLU A 706 10.42 -28.78 -7.12
CA GLU A 706 10.95 -29.86 -7.95
C GLU A 706 12.41 -29.60 -8.35
N ARG A 707 12.73 -28.39 -8.86
CA ARG A 707 14.09 -28.04 -9.28
C ARG A 707 15.08 -27.88 -8.13
N LEU A 708 14.69 -27.19 -7.06
CA LEU A 708 15.62 -26.85 -5.96
C LEU A 708 15.80 -27.97 -4.93
N LEU A 709 14.79 -28.83 -4.74
CA LEU A 709 14.85 -29.88 -3.71
C LEU A 709 15.09 -31.27 -4.29
N LYS A 710 14.56 -31.60 -5.48
CA LYS A 710 14.77 -32.93 -6.08
C LYS A 710 15.99 -33.00 -6.98
N GLU A 711 16.18 -32.05 -7.90
CA GLU A 711 17.26 -32.14 -8.88
C GLU A 711 18.64 -31.69 -8.37
N SER A 712 18.67 -30.80 -7.37
CA SER A 712 19.92 -30.14 -6.96
C SER A 712 20.42 -30.49 -5.55
N HIS A 713 19.78 -31.42 -4.81
CA HIS A 713 20.17 -31.89 -3.46
C HIS A 713 20.60 -30.80 -2.45
N LEU A 714 20.21 -29.54 -2.66
CA LEU A 714 20.67 -28.40 -1.85
C LEU A 714 19.61 -28.04 -0.79
N THR A 715 19.60 -28.78 0.32
CA THR A 715 18.82 -28.48 1.55
C THR A 715 18.99 -27.04 2.04
N LYS A 716 20.09 -26.39 1.64
CA LYS A 716 20.41 -24.97 1.85
C LYS A 716 19.34 -23.98 1.36
N TYR A 717 18.50 -24.32 0.39
CA TYR A 717 17.48 -23.41 -0.18
C TYR A 717 16.07 -23.57 0.41
N GLN A 718 15.86 -24.54 1.30
CA GLN A 718 14.56 -24.78 1.94
C GLN A 718 13.98 -23.57 2.68
N PRO A 719 14.77 -22.76 3.44
CA PRO A 719 14.25 -21.55 4.08
C PRO A 719 13.77 -20.49 3.07
N LEU A 720 14.34 -20.49 1.87
CA LEU A 720 14.02 -19.55 0.81
C LEU A 720 12.70 -19.89 0.13
N VAL A 721 12.47 -21.19 -0.11
CA VAL A 721 11.19 -21.69 -0.62
C VAL A 721 10.09 -21.44 0.41
N SER A 722 10.37 -21.64 1.70
CA SER A 722 9.44 -21.34 2.80
C SER A 722 9.11 -19.84 2.90
N PHE A 723 10.10 -18.96 2.69
CA PHE A 723 9.86 -17.51 2.65
C PHE A 723 9.01 -17.10 1.43
N ASN A 724 9.32 -17.63 0.25
CA ASN A 724 8.53 -17.39 -0.97
C ASN A 724 7.10 -17.90 -0.87
N SER A 725 6.90 -19.09 -0.28
CA SER A 725 5.54 -19.61 -0.09
C SER A 725 4.71 -18.71 0.81
N LYS A 726 5.32 -18.10 1.84
CA LYS A 726 4.63 -17.11 2.70
C LYS A 726 4.22 -15.86 1.92
N LEU A 727 5.10 -15.33 1.07
CA LEU A 727 4.78 -14.17 0.23
C LEU A 727 3.63 -14.46 -0.75
N MET A 728 3.54 -15.68 -1.29
CA MET A 728 2.42 -16.06 -2.17
C MET A 728 1.10 -16.21 -1.44
N VAL A 729 1.11 -16.71 -0.20
CA VAL A 729 -0.11 -16.72 0.64
C VAL A 729 -0.62 -15.30 0.85
N VAL A 730 0.29 -14.33 1.09
CA VAL A 730 -0.10 -12.92 1.17
C VAL A 730 -0.68 -12.43 -0.16
N SER A 731 -0.10 -12.77 -1.31
CA SER A 731 -0.66 -12.40 -2.63
C SER A 731 -2.09 -12.89 -2.81
N VAL A 732 -2.36 -14.18 -2.54
CA VAL A 732 -3.71 -14.76 -2.66
C VAL A 732 -4.68 -14.18 -1.63
N ALA A 733 -4.21 -13.89 -0.42
CA ALA A 733 -5.03 -13.26 0.62
C ALA A 733 -5.54 -11.87 0.19
N MET A 734 -4.78 -11.13 -0.64
CA MET A 734 -5.25 -9.83 -1.15
C MET A 734 -6.42 -9.96 -2.14
N ASP A 735 -6.52 -11.07 -2.90
CA ASP A 735 -7.71 -11.32 -3.74
C ASP A 735 -8.93 -11.68 -2.89
N ILE A 736 -8.73 -12.50 -1.86
CA ILE A 736 -9.79 -12.84 -0.90
C ILE A 736 -10.29 -11.57 -0.19
N LEU A 737 -9.38 -10.64 0.13
CA LEU A 737 -9.73 -9.34 0.66
C LEU A 737 -10.63 -8.56 -0.31
N LEU A 738 -10.31 -8.47 -1.60
CA LEU A 738 -11.17 -7.82 -2.59
C LEU A 738 -12.56 -8.47 -2.66
N ILE A 739 -12.61 -9.81 -2.69
CA ILE A 739 -13.89 -10.54 -2.71
C ILE A 739 -14.71 -10.23 -1.44
N GLY A 740 -14.07 -10.20 -0.26
CA GLY A 740 -14.72 -9.87 1.00
C GLY A 740 -15.22 -8.42 1.05
N LEU A 741 -14.48 -7.48 0.47
CA LEU A 741 -14.87 -6.06 0.39
C LEU A 741 -16.06 -5.81 -0.53
N MET A 742 -16.41 -6.75 -1.42
CA MET A 742 -17.66 -6.66 -2.19
C MET A 742 -18.92 -6.87 -1.36
N SER A 743 -18.78 -7.38 -0.13
CA SER A 743 -19.89 -7.45 0.82
C SER A 743 -20.15 -6.09 1.49
N LEU A 744 -19.35 -5.07 1.20
CA LEU A 744 -19.62 -3.72 1.68
C LEU A 744 -20.87 -3.15 0.97
N PRO A 745 -21.76 -2.47 1.72
CA PRO A 745 -23.00 -1.91 1.19
C PRO A 745 -22.76 -0.77 0.17
N ASN A 746 -21.57 -0.18 0.15
CA ASN A 746 -21.18 0.84 -0.82
C ASN A 746 -20.16 0.28 -1.83
N GLN A 747 -20.65 -0.19 -2.96
CA GLN A 747 -19.83 -0.72 -4.06
C GLN A 747 -18.91 0.33 -4.68
N THR A 748 -19.20 1.62 -4.52
CA THR A 748 -18.36 2.69 -5.05
C THR A 748 -17.08 2.87 -4.23
N VAL A 749 -17.16 2.70 -2.90
CA VAL A 749 -15.98 2.75 -2.02
C VAL A 749 -15.02 1.59 -2.30
N PHE A 750 -15.55 0.45 -2.72
CA PHE A 750 -14.77 -0.73 -3.11
C PHE A 750 -13.76 -0.45 -4.24
N ILE A 751 -14.08 0.44 -5.19
CA ILE A 751 -13.17 0.82 -6.29
C ILE A 751 -11.81 1.31 -5.78
N GLN A 752 -11.77 2.00 -4.62
CA GLN A 752 -10.54 2.54 -4.04
C GLN A 752 -9.62 1.47 -3.43
N PHE A 753 -10.11 0.25 -3.21
CA PHE A 753 -9.31 -0.86 -2.70
C PHE A 753 -8.62 -1.66 -3.81
N HIS A 754 -9.01 -1.48 -5.07
CA HIS A 754 -8.29 -2.09 -6.20
C HIS A 754 -6.83 -1.65 -6.22
N PRO A 755 -6.50 -0.35 -6.29
CA PRO A 755 -5.10 0.07 -6.32
C PRO A 755 -4.28 -0.40 -5.11
N VAL A 756 -4.92 -0.50 -3.94
CA VAL A 756 -4.28 -1.01 -2.72
C VAL A 756 -3.77 -2.45 -2.92
N VAL A 757 -4.63 -3.32 -3.43
CA VAL A 757 -4.36 -4.75 -3.56
C VAL A 757 -3.33 -5.03 -4.65
N TYR A 758 -3.51 -4.42 -5.82
CA TYR A 758 -2.65 -4.69 -6.96
C TYR A 758 -1.26 -4.07 -6.82
N LEU A 759 -1.10 -2.91 -6.18
CA LEU A 759 0.24 -2.39 -5.84
C LEU A 759 1.00 -3.34 -4.91
N VAL A 760 0.34 -3.90 -3.89
CA VAL A 760 0.96 -4.89 -2.98
C VAL A 760 1.38 -6.13 -3.75
N LYS A 761 0.51 -6.65 -4.61
CA LYS A 761 0.80 -7.80 -5.46
C LYS A 761 1.98 -7.53 -6.41
N LEU A 762 1.98 -6.40 -7.12
CA LEU A 762 3.07 -6.00 -7.99
C LEU A 762 4.42 -5.95 -7.24
N ASN A 763 4.42 -5.42 -6.02
CA ASN A 763 5.62 -5.36 -5.20
C ASN A 763 6.11 -6.74 -4.77
N ILE A 764 5.20 -7.64 -4.39
CA ILE A 764 5.52 -9.06 -4.12
C ILE A 764 6.20 -9.70 -5.34
N GLU A 765 5.62 -9.49 -6.52
CA GLU A 765 6.14 -10.01 -7.79
C GLU A 765 7.54 -9.48 -8.12
N MET A 766 7.73 -8.16 -8.01
CA MET A 766 9.02 -7.50 -8.20
C MET A 766 10.08 -8.00 -7.23
N SER A 767 9.73 -8.17 -5.95
CA SER A 767 10.63 -8.67 -4.91
C SER A 767 11.07 -10.11 -5.20
N MET A 768 10.12 -10.98 -5.59
CA MET A 768 10.42 -12.36 -5.96
C MET A 768 11.30 -12.48 -7.21
N ALA A 769 11.04 -11.69 -8.25
CA ALA A 769 11.85 -11.68 -9.48
C ALA A 769 13.32 -11.28 -9.20
N SER A 770 13.54 -10.27 -8.36
CA SER A 770 14.88 -9.85 -7.92
C SER A 770 15.61 -10.95 -7.15
N MET A 771 14.89 -11.71 -6.33
CA MET A 771 15.49 -12.80 -5.57
C MET A 771 15.88 -13.99 -6.46
N ILE A 772 15.01 -14.39 -7.39
CA ILE A 772 15.28 -15.49 -8.33
C ILE A 772 16.50 -15.19 -9.20
N THR A 773 16.60 -13.97 -9.73
CA THR A 773 17.77 -13.56 -10.52
C THR A 773 19.07 -13.57 -9.70
N HIS A 774 19.01 -13.25 -8.41
CA HIS A 774 20.16 -13.36 -7.52
C HIS A 774 20.61 -14.82 -7.32
N LEU A 775 19.66 -15.75 -7.18
CA LEU A 775 19.94 -17.19 -7.03
C LEU A 775 20.53 -17.79 -8.31
N ALA A 776 19.97 -17.44 -9.47
CA ALA A 776 20.46 -17.90 -10.77
C ALA A 776 21.91 -17.45 -11.02
N LYS A 777 22.23 -16.20 -10.66
CA LYS A 777 23.62 -15.69 -10.73
C LYS A 777 24.55 -16.41 -9.77
N LYS A 778 24.09 -16.69 -8.55
CA LYS A 778 24.88 -17.39 -7.53
C LYS A 778 25.26 -18.81 -7.98
N LYS A 779 24.32 -19.54 -8.57
CA LYS A 779 24.54 -20.86 -9.18
C LYS A 779 25.65 -20.83 -10.24
N MET A 780 25.65 -19.85 -11.15
CA MET A 780 26.70 -19.70 -12.16
C MET A 780 28.08 -19.41 -11.57
N THR A 781 28.18 -18.58 -10.52
CA THR A 781 29.47 -18.32 -9.86
C THR A 781 30.03 -19.54 -9.12
N ASP A 782 29.16 -20.32 -8.45
CA ASP A 782 29.58 -21.53 -7.74
C ASP A 782 29.98 -22.65 -8.74
N GLU A 783 29.35 -22.73 -9.92
CA GLU A 783 29.72 -23.66 -11.00
C GLU A 783 31.00 -23.24 -11.75
N LEU A 784 31.23 -21.94 -11.97
CA LEU A 784 32.38 -21.44 -12.75
C LEU A 784 33.69 -21.38 -11.95
N TYR A 785 33.60 -21.30 -10.61
CA TYR A 785 34.77 -21.26 -9.72
C TYR A 785 34.56 -22.12 -8.45
N PRO A 786 34.59 -23.46 -8.56
CA PRO A 786 34.37 -24.37 -7.43
C PRO A 786 35.40 -24.17 -6.29
N SER A 787 36.59 -23.68 -6.62
CA SER A 787 37.71 -23.51 -5.69
C SER A 787 37.68 -22.22 -4.87
N LEU A 788 36.81 -21.25 -5.19
CA LEU A 788 36.67 -20.01 -4.40
C LEU A 788 35.51 -20.04 -3.39
N SER A 789 34.57 -20.98 -3.53
CA SER A 789 33.42 -21.13 -2.61
C SER A 789 33.76 -21.80 -1.27
N TYR A 790 34.99 -22.28 -1.09
CA TYR A 790 35.50 -22.72 0.21
C TYR A 790 36.35 -21.64 0.88
N SER A 791 35.69 -20.69 1.54
CA SER A 791 36.30 -20.03 2.70
C SER A 791 35.24 -19.63 3.71
N THR A 792 35.22 -20.34 4.85
CA THR A 792 35.42 -19.77 6.20
C THR A 792 35.21 -20.88 7.24
N THR A 793 36.28 -21.59 7.61
CA THR A 793 36.69 -21.94 8.99
C THR A 793 37.77 -23.03 8.93
N PRO A 794 39.01 -22.77 9.37
CA PRO A 794 39.89 -23.86 9.79
C PRO A 794 39.51 -24.24 11.22
N LYS A 795 38.84 -25.39 11.40
CA LYS A 795 38.93 -26.12 12.67
C LYS A 795 40.33 -26.70 12.73
N ILE A 796 41.16 -26.17 13.63
CA ILE A 796 42.44 -26.77 13.99
C ILE A 796 42.13 -28.13 14.62
N HIS A 797 42.35 -29.20 13.87
CA HIS A 797 42.45 -30.55 14.44
C HIS A 797 43.93 -30.84 14.62
N ASN A 798 44.39 -30.81 15.87
CA ASN A 798 45.64 -31.43 16.25
C ASN A 798 45.47 -32.95 16.14
N SER A 799 46.28 -33.58 15.29
CA SER A 799 46.63 -34.98 15.42
C SER A 799 48.11 -35.14 15.06
N LYS A 800 48.89 -35.64 16.01
CA LYS A 800 50.27 -36.10 15.82
C LYS A 800 50.23 -37.54 15.31
N ASN A 801 51.02 -37.83 14.27
CA ASN A 801 51.90 -39.00 14.10
C ASN A 801 52.00 -39.43 12.63
N GLY A 802 53.22 -39.76 12.18
CA GLY A 802 53.46 -40.66 11.04
C GLY A 802 54.29 -40.10 9.87
N THR A 803 55.61 -40.26 9.97
CA THR A 803 56.58 -40.76 8.96
C THR A 803 56.32 -40.66 7.43
N HIS A 804 57.35 -40.15 6.72
CA HIS A 804 57.77 -40.37 5.31
C HIS A 804 56.71 -40.08 4.19
N ASP A 805 56.99 -39.36 3.09
CA ASP A 805 57.99 -39.68 2.07
C ASP A 805 58.17 -38.51 1.05
N LYS A 806 59.20 -38.60 0.20
CA LYS A 806 59.75 -37.57 -0.71
C LYS A 806 59.02 -37.42 -2.07
N THR A 807 59.31 -36.29 -2.74
CA THR A 807 59.36 -35.99 -4.21
C THR A 807 58.18 -35.21 -4.86
N PRO A 808 58.35 -34.58 -6.06
CA PRO A 808 58.65 -33.16 -6.21
C PRO A 808 57.57 -32.36 -6.99
N GLY A 809 57.65 -31.03 -6.89
CA GLY A 809 56.68 -30.11 -7.49
C GLY A 809 56.77 -29.93 -9.01
N TYR A 810 55.61 -29.71 -9.62
CA TYR A 810 55.43 -29.04 -10.91
C TYR A 810 54.51 -27.83 -10.69
N GLY A 811 55.07 -26.63 -10.84
CA GLY A 811 54.31 -25.38 -10.86
C GLY A 811 53.90 -25.05 -12.28
N VAL A 812 52.60 -24.90 -12.53
CA VAL A 812 52.06 -24.31 -13.76
C VAL A 812 51.47 -22.94 -13.40
N SER A 813 52.11 -21.88 -13.87
CA SER A 813 51.61 -20.51 -13.81
C SER A 813 50.69 -20.24 -15.01
N ILE A 814 49.43 -19.90 -14.76
CA ILE A 814 48.51 -19.38 -15.78
C ILE A 814 48.38 -17.86 -15.58
N GLU A 815 48.96 -17.10 -16.50
CA GLU A 815 48.85 -15.65 -16.60
C GLU A 815 47.61 -15.30 -17.45
N MET A 816 46.62 -14.63 -16.86
CA MET A 816 45.45 -14.11 -17.61
C MET A 816 45.67 -12.65 -18.00
N THR A 817 45.90 -12.41 -19.28
CA THR A 817 45.97 -11.07 -19.88
C THR A 817 44.56 -10.53 -20.17
N HIS A 818 44.17 -9.45 -19.47
CA HIS A 818 42.99 -8.65 -19.82
C HIS A 818 43.36 -7.61 -20.88
N LYS A 819 42.84 -7.74 -22.12
CA LYS A 819 42.85 -6.65 -23.11
C LYS A 819 41.51 -5.91 -23.12
N SER A 820 41.51 -4.68 -22.61
CA SER A 820 40.51 -3.65 -22.86
C SER A 820 40.87 -2.89 -24.15
N LYS A 821 39.96 -2.83 -25.12
CA LYS A 821 40.13 -2.03 -26.34
C LYS A 821 39.38 -0.71 -26.19
N VAL A 822 40.14 0.36 -25.98
CA VAL A 822 39.75 1.76 -26.24
C VAL A 822 40.48 2.13 -27.54
N GLY A 823 39.74 2.55 -28.56
CA GLY A 823 40.32 3.00 -29.83
C GLY A 823 40.09 4.48 -30.02
N SER A 824 41.17 5.26 -29.88
CA SER A 824 41.29 6.62 -30.42
C SER A 824 42.18 6.57 -31.66
N THR A 825 41.74 7.29 -32.69
CA THR A 825 42.34 7.53 -34.00
C THR A 825 43.74 8.13 -33.97
N ALA A 826 44.66 7.62 -34.80
CA ALA A 826 45.72 8.39 -35.46
C ALA A 826 46.21 7.67 -36.72
N LYS A 827 46.27 8.42 -37.82
CA LYS A 827 46.83 8.07 -39.14
C LYS A 827 48.36 8.15 -39.12
N ALA A 828 49.04 7.25 -39.84
CA ALA A 828 50.20 7.57 -40.66
C ALA A 828 50.44 6.46 -41.69
N SER A 829 50.64 6.89 -42.92
CA SER A 829 50.92 6.19 -44.17
C SER A 829 52.41 5.83 -44.31
N PHE A 830 52.73 4.74 -45.01
CA PHE A 830 53.45 4.76 -46.30
C PHE A 830 53.60 3.34 -46.87
N ASP A 831 53.45 3.30 -48.19
CA ASP A 831 53.40 2.18 -49.13
C ASP A 831 54.74 1.41 -49.25
N ASP A 832 54.73 0.13 -49.61
CA ASP A 832 54.79 -0.31 -51.02
C ASP A 832 54.79 -1.85 -51.19
N ASP A 833 54.33 -2.24 -52.37
CA ASP A 833 53.92 -3.50 -53.00
C ASP A 833 54.60 -4.85 -52.68
N SER A 834 53.78 -5.92 -52.57
CA SER A 834 53.60 -6.94 -53.64
C SER A 834 52.79 -8.19 -53.19
N ASP A 835 51.73 -8.47 -53.96
CA ASP A 835 51.09 -9.75 -54.33
C ASP A 835 50.81 -10.87 -53.31
N VAL A 836 49.57 -10.95 -52.80
CA VAL A 836 48.74 -12.19 -52.65
C VAL A 836 47.24 -11.81 -52.51
N PRO A 837 46.27 -12.45 -53.20
CA PRO A 837 44.84 -12.21 -52.98
C PRO A 837 44.33 -12.93 -51.72
N GLU A 838 43.65 -12.22 -50.82
CA GLU A 838 43.16 -12.77 -49.55
C GLU A 838 41.61 -12.81 -49.46
N THR A 839 41.14 -13.77 -48.66
CA THR A 839 39.83 -13.95 -47.98
C THR A 839 38.80 -14.89 -48.66
N ALA A 840 38.22 -15.88 -47.98
CA ALA A 840 38.01 -16.08 -46.54
C ALA A 840 38.07 -17.56 -46.11
N ASN A 841 38.94 -17.86 -45.13
CA ASN A 841 38.93 -19.09 -44.32
C ASN A 841 38.13 -18.85 -43.04
N GLY A 842 36.90 -19.37 -42.98
CA GLY A 842 36.17 -19.57 -41.73
C GLY A 842 36.42 -20.98 -41.21
N ILE A 843 37.29 -21.13 -40.19
CA ILE A 843 37.49 -22.44 -39.54
C ILE A 843 36.38 -22.69 -38.51
N HIS A 844 35.82 -23.89 -38.70
CA HIS A 844 34.76 -24.60 -38.00
C HIS A 844 34.79 -24.58 -36.48
N ARG A 845 33.59 -24.51 -35.88
CA ARG A 845 33.34 -25.02 -34.53
C ARG A 845 33.00 -26.50 -34.62
N ARG A 846 33.96 -27.36 -34.30
CA ARG A 846 33.73 -28.78 -33.99
C ARG A 846 33.05 -28.85 -32.61
N ILE A 847 31.96 -29.59 -32.52
CA ILE A 847 31.33 -29.96 -31.25
C ILE A 847 31.85 -31.36 -30.93
N ASP A 848 32.80 -31.46 -30.01
CA ASP A 848 33.21 -32.75 -29.47
C ASP A 848 32.13 -33.20 -28.46
N VAL A 849 31.25 -34.09 -28.90
CA VAL A 849 30.29 -34.81 -28.05
C VAL A 849 31.03 -36.02 -27.47
N LYS A 850 31.35 -35.99 -26.19
CA LYS A 850 31.90 -37.15 -25.48
C LYS A 850 30.71 -38.01 -25.02
N ILE A 851 30.41 -39.07 -25.76
CA ILE A 851 29.47 -40.12 -25.37
C ILE A 851 30.27 -41.17 -24.61
N GLU A 852 30.09 -41.25 -23.29
CA GLU A 852 30.58 -42.39 -22.51
C GLU A 852 29.50 -43.48 -22.55
N THR A 853 29.77 -44.56 -23.29
CA THR A 853 28.98 -45.79 -23.27
C THR A 853 29.58 -46.75 -22.25
N GLU A 854 28.86 -47.06 -21.17
CA GLU A 854 29.19 -48.19 -20.30
C GLU A 854 28.79 -49.51 -20.99
N PRO A 855 29.66 -50.53 -21.02
CA PRO A 855 29.30 -51.85 -21.53
C PRO A 855 28.57 -52.65 -20.45
N VAL A 856 27.29 -52.93 -20.68
CA VAL A 856 26.54 -53.94 -19.91
C VAL A 856 26.91 -55.32 -20.44
N GLN A 857 27.66 -56.09 -19.64
CA GLN A 857 27.81 -57.54 -19.85
C GLN A 857 26.53 -58.24 -19.39
N HIS A 858 25.80 -58.87 -20.32
CA HIS A 858 24.77 -59.85 -19.98
C HIS A 858 25.26 -61.25 -20.35
N GLU A 859 25.47 -62.09 -19.33
CA GLU A 859 25.58 -63.54 -19.49
C GLU A 859 24.22 -64.16 -19.84
N ARG A 860 24.28 -65.16 -20.74
CA ARG A 860 23.17 -65.96 -21.26
C ARG A 860 22.64 -66.98 -20.24
N LYS A 861 21.32 -67.24 -20.31
CA LYS A 861 20.62 -68.56 -20.40
C LYS A 861 19.12 -68.29 -20.21
N GLY A 862 18.15 -68.83 -20.95
CA GLY A 862 18.13 -69.84 -21.98
C GLY A 862 16.74 -69.89 -22.66
N SER A 863 16.65 -70.73 -23.69
CA SER A 863 15.58 -70.98 -24.67
C SER A 863 14.14 -71.06 -24.17
N LYS A 864 13.17 -70.71 -25.04
CA LYS A 864 12.32 -71.70 -25.78
C LYS A 864 11.26 -71.06 -26.71
N PHE A 865 11.22 -71.60 -27.94
CA PHE A 865 10.12 -71.75 -28.92
C PHE A 865 9.41 -70.53 -29.56
N GLY A 866 9.45 -70.49 -30.91
CA GLY A 866 8.49 -69.79 -31.80
C GLY A 866 7.18 -70.60 -31.98
N PRO A 867 6.34 -70.42 -33.05
CA PRO A 867 6.64 -69.85 -34.39
C PRO A 867 5.56 -68.84 -34.95
N VAL A 868 5.94 -67.96 -35.91
CA VAL A 868 5.47 -67.86 -37.34
C VAL A 868 4.11 -67.12 -37.55
N GLU A 869 4.00 -66.06 -38.36
CA GLU A 869 3.74 -66.02 -39.83
C GLU A 869 4.02 -64.59 -40.41
N VAL A 870 4.96 -64.35 -41.36
CA VAL A 870 4.91 -64.30 -42.87
C VAL A 870 4.17 -63.04 -43.44
N GLU A 871 4.87 -61.95 -43.84
CA GLU A 871 5.42 -61.53 -45.18
C GLU A 871 4.44 -60.79 -46.13
N LEU A 872 4.64 -59.48 -46.44
CA LEU A 872 5.28 -58.83 -47.65
C LEU A 872 4.25 -58.41 -48.74
N PRO A 873 4.56 -57.57 -49.78
CA PRO A 873 5.67 -56.61 -50.04
C PRO A 873 5.24 -55.22 -50.66
N SER A 874 6.25 -54.37 -50.90
CA SER A 874 6.31 -53.05 -51.61
C SER A 874 6.36 -53.19 -53.18
N PRO A 875 6.79 -52.25 -54.08
CA PRO A 875 7.09 -50.78 -54.06
C PRO A 875 6.75 -49.95 -55.38
N ARG A 876 7.25 -48.68 -55.45
CA ARG A 876 7.66 -47.81 -56.63
C ARG A 876 6.58 -47.03 -57.42
N SER A 877 6.79 -45.88 -58.11
CA SER A 877 7.89 -44.88 -58.30
C SER A 877 7.43 -43.70 -59.21
N GLU A 878 8.28 -42.65 -59.35
CA GLU A 878 8.32 -41.57 -60.40
C GLU A 878 7.35 -40.38 -60.24
N GLY A 879 7.61 -39.12 -60.62
CA GLY A 879 8.58 -38.48 -61.51
C GLY A 879 8.12 -37.00 -61.74
N ARG A 880 9.05 -36.06 -61.85
CA ARG A 880 8.91 -34.59 -62.13
C ARG A 880 8.31 -34.29 -63.54
N PRO A 881 8.16 -33.02 -64.07
CA PRO A 881 8.36 -31.64 -63.54
C PRO A 881 7.39 -30.50 -64.05
N LYS A 882 7.63 -29.26 -63.56
CA LYS A 882 7.73 -27.93 -64.26
C LYS A 882 6.50 -27.05 -64.64
N ARG A 883 6.54 -25.83 -64.03
CA ARG A 883 6.59 -24.44 -64.59
C ARG A 883 5.32 -23.61 -64.91
N SER A 884 5.41 -22.33 -64.45
CA SER A 884 5.03 -21.04 -65.09
C SER A 884 3.58 -20.55 -64.95
N ARG A 885 3.26 -19.53 -64.11
CA ARG A 885 3.40 -18.05 -64.23
C ARG A 885 2.18 -17.39 -64.93
N TYR A 886 1.55 -16.40 -64.28
CA TYR A 886 0.99 -15.09 -64.72
C TYR A 886 0.05 -14.59 -63.58
N GLU A 887 0.30 -13.47 -62.87
CA GLU A 887 -0.01 -12.05 -63.19
C GLU A 887 -1.53 -11.84 -63.46
N GLN A 888 -2.28 -10.81 -62.99
CA GLN A 888 -2.05 -9.58 -62.22
C GLN A 888 -3.43 -8.81 -62.16
N ILE A 889 -3.59 -7.83 -61.24
CA ILE A 889 -4.49 -6.62 -61.33
C ILE A 889 -6.01 -6.92 -61.11
N GLU A 890 -6.79 -6.27 -60.22
CA GLU A 890 -7.16 -4.84 -60.12
C GLU A 890 -7.59 -4.33 -58.74
N ARG A 891 -7.37 -3.02 -58.56
CA ARG A 891 -7.90 -2.12 -57.52
C ARG A 891 -9.26 -1.54 -57.93
N GLY A 892 -10.03 -1.10 -56.93
CA GLY A 892 -11.00 0.01 -57.04
C GLY A 892 -11.98 -0.05 -55.84
N GLN A 893 -11.80 0.72 -54.76
CA GLN A 893 -12.17 2.13 -54.50
C GLN A 893 -13.67 2.46 -54.49
N GLY A 894 -14.07 3.23 -53.45
CA GLY A 894 -15.31 4.03 -53.33
C GLY A 894 -16.31 3.40 -52.37
N GLY A 895 -16.49 3.87 -51.13
CA GLY A 895 -17.15 5.14 -50.72
C GLY A 895 -18.49 4.73 -50.07
N ALA A 896 -18.94 5.23 -48.91
CA ALA A 896 -18.69 6.43 -48.14
C ALA A 896 -18.69 6.13 -46.63
#